data_AF-A0A6V7VNF6-F1
#
_entry.id   AF-A0A6V7VNF6-F1
#
_cell.length_a   1.000
_cell.length_b   1.000
_cell.length_c   1.000
_cell.angle_alpha   90.00
_cell.angle_beta   90.00
_cell.angle_gamma   90.00
#
_symmetry.space_group_name_H-M   'P 1'
#
loop_
_entity.id
_entity.type
_entity.pdbx_description
1 polymer ?
#
loop_
_entity_poly.entity_id
_entity_poly.type
_entity_poly.pdbx_seq_one_letter_code
_entity_poly.pdbx_strand_id
1 'polypeptide(L)'
;MSNKQREKSHKEFLTEKATTCVATIAFGMGIDKRDVRKVIHYGSPGNIESYYQEIGRAGRDGFPSRCTVFYSNSDMLIHKNRIINKNNNNNITTKSSKDYEMHQLDMLRRMEQFLTTTSCRRYLILSYFDKNVKHPEIPKSDCCDNCTKLLQSGVDKRYNKEEMIFDFGEEAKKLFRTINEVFGGRTGLNKPIDFIRGSKTVLSKAPKTFTKGEDLSKHPLYGCGKSRSEMWWKELGKLLRNYGYLIDSKSTFNQFGCITNISDKAEKWLREGGKELKLIPSEYLSNSNNVENGGKDLTKTTLSIPNKVVEIISEKLLGIEKQREYKDASCYPCIASASDKNIFVYEMLPQLRKELEDLRYQLALESDCPANSVYSNTVIEGLVKIRPTNEATLELVEGFPEQRRKQFLTPITQLISKFCSENNISTDSKEAEIEFPEDLESLKNGLTLTEKNYYHAHVLYNRSLEETSLNMKATSSTVANHLSTAAKRGLPLHLKTLGITSELIEIVHNKIKENGRDIIRLKPIMELLPENLVDYNRLKIIFSILEYQYGIDTSENENLNLNENLKKGREEEGEGGNDEEKKEEEEEDIISISSSPKKRKLPFWLNSKKRNGGKIDEENYVYNTGATTTTKRKNFKQIKINNSIFS
;
A
#
# COMPACT_ATOMS: atom_id res chain seq x y z
N MET A 1 8.36 -26.74 15.41
CA MET A 1 9.81 -26.75 15.11
C MET A 1 10.56 -26.75 16.41
N SER A 2 11.63 -27.52 16.55
CA SER A 2 12.52 -27.41 17.71
C SER A 2 13.29 -26.09 17.68
N ASN A 3 13.85 -25.65 18.81
CA ASN A 3 14.67 -24.43 18.87
C ASN A 3 15.86 -24.49 17.90
N LYS A 4 16.56 -25.63 17.83
CA LYS A 4 17.64 -25.86 16.85
C LYS A 4 17.18 -25.67 15.40
N GLN A 5 15.98 -26.13 15.05
CA GLN A 5 15.44 -25.94 13.68
C GLN A 5 15.08 -24.48 13.41
N ARG A 6 14.57 -23.75 14.42
CA ARG A 6 14.27 -22.31 14.33
C ARG A 6 15.54 -21.50 14.13
N GLU A 7 16.58 -21.76 14.94
CA GLU A 7 17.89 -21.12 14.82
C GLU A 7 18.53 -21.38 13.45
N LYS A 8 18.51 -22.62 12.97
CA LYS A 8 19.02 -22.96 11.63
C LYS A 8 18.30 -22.18 10.53
N SER A 9 16.97 -22.18 10.55
CA SER A 9 16.15 -21.46 9.55
C SER A 9 16.37 -19.95 9.61
N HIS A 10 16.54 -19.41 10.82
CA HIS A 10 16.85 -18.00 11.03
C HIS A 10 18.24 -17.65 10.49
N LYS A 11 19.27 -18.45 10.80
CA LYS A 11 20.62 -18.26 10.29
C LYS A 11 20.63 -18.31 8.76
N GLU A 12 19.99 -19.31 8.15
CA GLU A 12 19.91 -19.45 6.69
C GLU A 12 19.24 -18.24 6.02
N PHE A 13 18.21 -17.67 6.64
CA PHE A 13 17.56 -16.46 6.13
C PHE A 13 18.43 -15.20 6.30
N LEU A 14 19.15 -15.07 7.42
CA LEU A 14 20.06 -13.95 7.66
C LEU A 14 21.29 -13.97 6.73
N THR A 15 21.85 -15.15 6.49
CA THR A 15 23.02 -15.36 5.61
C THR A 15 22.62 -15.54 4.14
N GLU A 16 21.38 -15.23 3.77
CA GLU A 16 20.87 -15.29 2.38
C GLU A 16 20.92 -16.66 1.70
N LYS A 17 21.19 -17.73 2.45
CA LYS A 17 21.09 -19.13 2.00
C LYS A 17 19.64 -19.51 1.71
N ALA A 18 18.70 -18.89 2.43
CA ALA A 18 17.27 -18.94 2.14
C ALA A 18 16.77 -17.53 1.76
N THR A 19 16.16 -17.39 0.59
CA THR A 19 15.63 -16.11 0.10
C THR A 19 14.27 -15.73 0.71
N THR A 20 13.58 -16.71 1.29
CA THR A 20 12.20 -16.56 1.81
C THR A 20 12.05 -17.27 3.14
N CYS A 21 11.52 -16.58 4.14
CA CYS A 21 11.13 -17.16 5.43
C CYS A 21 9.60 -17.22 5.52
N VAL A 22 9.05 -18.40 5.82
CA VAL A 22 7.62 -18.58 6.11
C VAL A 22 7.47 -18.74 7.61
N ALA A 23 6.85 -17.76 8.26
CA ALA A 23 6.73 -17.67 9.70
C ALA A 23 5.27 -17.56 10.16
N THR A 24 5.01 -17.97 11.40
CA THR A 24 3.77 -17.64 12.12
C THR A 24 4.06 -16.49 13.09
N ILE A 25 3.01 -15.86 13.65
CA ILE A 25 3.13 -14.77 14.63
C ILE A 25 4.05 -15.16 15.80
N ALA A 26 4.09 -16.46 16.16
CA ALA A 26 4.94 -17.02 17.20
C ALA A 26 6.45 -17.11 16.84
N PHE A 27 6.91 -16.46 15.77
CA PHE A 27 8.33 -16.30 15.50
C PHE A 27 8.93 -15.24 16.44
N GLY A 28 8.97 -15.56 17.74
CA GLY A 28 9.39 -14.69 18.85
C GLY A 28 10.89 -14.37 18.91
N MET A 29 11.62 -14.53 17.80
CA MET A 29 13.07 -14.30 17.75
C MET A 29 13.46 -12.92 17.18
N GLY A 30 12.49 -12.12 16.72
CA GLY A 30 12.77 -10.81 16.15
C GLY A 30 13.70 -10.89 14.93
N ILE A 31 13.15 -11.10 13.73
CA ILE A 31 13.94 -11.01 12.50
C ILE A 31 14.45 -9.57 12.33
N ASP A 32 15.75 -9.37 12.52
CA ASP A 32 16.47 -8.13 12.27
C ASP A 32 17.38 -8.26 11.04
N LYS A 33 16.75 -8.41 9.86
CA LYS A 33 17.43 -8.33 8.56
C LYS A 33 17.10 -6.97 7.94
N ARG A 34 18.12 -6.15 7.66
CA ARG A 34 17.89 -4.76 7.23
C ARG A 34 17.24 -4.64 5.86
N ASP A 35 17.50 -5.60 4.99
CA ASP A 35 17.22 -5.56 3.56
C ASP A 35 16.01 -6.40 3.12
N VAL A 36 15.06 -6.67 4.04
CA VAL A 36 13.82 -7.39 3.68
C VAL A 36 12.98 -6.55 2.72
N ARG A 37 12.86 -7.01 1.46
CA ARG A 37 12.14 -6.29 0.38
C ARG A 37 10.63 -6.52 0.35
N LYS A 38 10.17 -7.67 0.84
CA LYS A 38 8.76 -8.07 0.76
C LYS A 38 8.31 -8.71 2.07
N VAL A 39 7.19 -8.23 2.59
CA VAL A 39 6.43 -8.89 3.68
C VAL A 39 5.06 -9.26 3.13
N ILE A 40 4.69 -10.52 3.26
CA ILE A 40 3.43 -11.06 2.72
C ILE A 40 2.66 -11.70 3.87
N HIS A 41 1.49 -11.15 4.16
CA HIS A 41 0.51 -11.77 5.03
C HIS A 41 -0.41 -12.65 4.20
N TYR A 42 -0.42 -13.95 4.49
CA TYR A 42 -1.32 -14.91 3.86
C TYR A 42 -2.42 -15.32 4.84
N GLY A 43 -3.47 -14.49 4.88
CA GLY A 43 -4.51 -14.45 5.89
C GLY A 43 -4.59 -13.06 6.52
N SER A 44 -5.78 -12.69 7.02
CA SER A 44 -5.93 -11.44 7.78
C SER A 44 -5.05 -11.46 9.04
N PRO A 45 -4.25 -10.40 9.29
CA PRO A 45 -3.75 -10.09 10.62
C PRO A 45 -4.87 -10.06 11.67
N GLY A 46 -4.53 -10.28 12.94
CA GLY A 46 -5.51 -10.25 14.03
C GLY A 46 -5.90 -8.84 14.46
N ASN A 47 -4.95 -7.91 14.42
CA ASN A 47 -5.12 -6.51 14.77
C ASN A 47 -4.09 -5.63 14.00
N ILE A 48 -4.23 -4.31 14.13
CA ILE A 48 -3.38 -3.34 13.41
C ILE A 48 -1.97 -3.29 13.99
N GLU A 49 -1.79 -3.51 15.30
CA GLU A 49 -0.50 -3.44 15.98
C GLU A 49 0.43 -4.57 15.58
N SER A 50 -0.05 -5.81 15.60
CA SER A 50 0.69 -6.96 15.11
C SER A 50 1.02 -6.77 13.63
N TYR A 51 0.06 -6.31 12.83
CA TYR A 51 0.31 -5.99 11.43
C TYR A 51 1.44 -4.95 11.27
N TYR A 52 1.40 -3.86 12.03
CA TYR A 52 2.39 -2.79 12.01
C TYR A 52 3.80 -3.29 12.38
N GLN A 53 3.92 -4.06 13.46
CA GLN A 53 5.19 -4.65 13.89
C GLN A 53 5.75 -5.63 12.85
N GLU A 54 4.88 -6.44 12.24
CA GLU A 54 5.25 -7.45 11.26
C GLU A 54 5.73 -6.81 9.94
N ILE A 55 5.02 -5.79 9.44
CA ILE A 55 5.44 -5.06 8.22
C ILE A 55 6.67 -4.18 8.48
N GLY A 56 6.87 -3.69 9.70
CA GLY A 56 8.05 -2.91 10.12
C GLY A 56 9.38 -3.68 10.08
N ARG A 57 9.35 -4.96 9.71
CA ARG A 57 10.54 -5.76 9.39
C ARG A 57 11.06 -5.49 7.98
N ALA A 58 10.24 -4.95 7.09
CA ALA A 58 10.65 -4.59 5.73
C ALA A 58 11.43 -3.27 5.69
N GLY A 59 12.39 -3.16 4.76
CA GLY A 59 12.95 -1.84 4.39
C GLY A 59 13.71 -1.08 5.48
N ARG A 60 14.30 -1.76 6.47
CA ARG A 60 15.07 -1.09 7.55
C ARG A 60 16.37 -0.44 7.08
N ASP A 61 16.83 -0.77 5.88
CA ASP A 61 17.92 -0.11 5.16
C ASP A 61 17.48 1.18 4.43
N GLY A 62 16.20 1.57 4.52
CA GLY A 62 15.64 2.75 3.87
C GLY A 62 15.25 2.57 2.41
N PHE A 63 15.50 1.39 1.82
CA PHE A 63 15.17 1.13 0.41
C PHE A 63 13.71 0.72 0.21
N PRO A 64 13.10 1.04 -0.96
CA PRO A 64 11.72 0.69 -1.28
C PRO A 64 11.42 -0.79 -1.03
N SER A 65 10.35 -1.04 -0.26
CA SER A 65 9.92 -2.38 0.13
C SER A 65 8.39 -2.46 0.08
N ARG A 66 7.85 -3.66 -0.13
CA ARG A 66 6.41 -3.87 -0.35
C ARG A 66 5.79 -4.79 0.69
N CYS A 67 4.70 -4.34 1.29
CA CYS A 67 3.90 -5.11 2.23
C CYS A 67 2.56 -5.48 1.58
N THR A 68 2.20 -6.76 1.55
CA THR A 68 1.00 -7.26 0.85
C THR A 68 0.18 -8.17 1.77
N VAL A 69 -1.13 -7.95 1.84
CA VAL A 69 -2.05 -8.81 2.59
C VAL A 69 -3.00 -9.51 1.62
N PHE A 70 -3.02 -10.84 1.67
CA PHE A 70 -4.06 -11.65 1.04
C PHE A 70 -5.06 -12.08 2.11
N TYR A 71 -6.30 -11.62 2.04
CA TYR A 71 -7.32 -11.96 3.03
C TYR A 71 -8.63 -12.42 2.36
N SER A 72 -9.49 -13.02 3.17
CA SER A 72 -10.91 -13.24 2.86
C SER A 72 -11.75 -13.06 4.11
N ASN A 73 -13.05 -12.79 3.94
CA ASN A 73 -13.98 -12.62 5.06
C ASN A 73 -14.05 -13.85 5.99
N SER A 74 -13.71 -15.04 5.49
CA SER A 74 -13.57 -16.25 6.31
C SER A 74 -12.50 -16.11 7.39
N ASP A 75 -11.45 -15.34 7.14
CA ASP A 75 -10.32 -15.18 8.06
C ASP A 75 -10.75 -14.37 9.29
N MET A 76 -11.59 -13.35 9.07
CA MET A 76 -12.22 -12.56 10.12
C MET A 76 -13.10 -13.42 11.02
N LEU A 77 -13.87 -14.36 10.43
CA LEU A 77 -14.69 -15.29 11.19
C LEU A 77 -13.85 -16.23 12.06
N ILE A 78 -12.70 -16.69 11.56
CA ILE A 78 -11.78 -17.53 12.34
C ILE A 78 -11.26 -16.75 13.55
N HIS A 79 -10.82 -15.51 13.37
CA HIS A 79 -10.37 -14.66 14.48
C HIS A 79 -11.48 -14.40 15.49
N LYS A 80 -12.68 -14.01 15.02
CA LYS A 80 -13.85 -13.78 15.87
C LYS A 80 -14.20 -15.02 16.69
N ASN A 81 -14.24 -16.20 16.06
CA ASN A 81 -14.52 -17.46 16.77
C ASN A 81 -13.43 -17.81 17.79
N ARG A 82 -12.15 -17.53 17.49
CA ARG A 82 -11.06 -17.75 18.45
C ARG A 82 -11.18 -16.85 19.68
N ILE A 83 -11.48 -15.56 19.49
CA ILE A 83 -11.69 -14.61 20.59
C ILE A 83 -12.83 -15.09 21.48
N ILE A 84 -13.99 -15.40 20.88
CA ILE A 84 -15.19 -15.82 21.62
C ILE A 84 -15.00 -17.19 22.31
N ASN A 85 -14.33 -18.15 21.66
CA ASN A 85 -14.17 -19.50 22.22
C ASN A 85 -13.09 -19.56 23.32
N LYS A 86 -12.05 -18.73 23.26
CA LYS A 86 -11.02 -18.66 24.32
C LYS A 86 -11.65 -18.30 25.67
N ASN A 87 -12.58 -17.35 25.69
CA ASN A 87 -13.20 -16.90 26.94
C ASN A 87 -14.24 -17.89 27.49
N ASN A 88 -14.95 -18.60 26.61
CA ASN A 88 -15.90 -19.63 27.01
C ASN A 88 -15.23 -20.84 27.70
N ASN A 89 -14.02 -21.22 27.29
CA ASN A 89 -13.31 -22.38 27.86
C ASN A 89 -12.70 -22.08 29.25
N ASN A 90 -12.47 -20.82 29.59
CA ASN A 90 -11.84 -20.45 30.84
C ASN A 90 -12.82 -20.36 32.03
N ASN A 91 -14.14 -20.54 31.85
CA ASN A 91 -15.16 -20.40 32.92
C ASN A 91 -15.07 -19.10 33.74
N ILE A 92 -14.37 -18.08 33.27
CA ILE A 92 -14.18 -16.80 33.97
C ILE A 92 -15.25 -15.83 33.48
N THR A 93 -16.30 -15.66 34.29
CA THR A 93 -17.42 -14.74 34.07
C THR A 93 -17.25 -13.43 34.87
N THR A 94 -16.03 -12.93 34.98
CA THR A 94 -15.78 -11.61 35.60
C THR A 94 -16.03 -10.49 34.59
N LYS A 95 -16.43 -9.31 35.08
CA LYS A 95 -16.66 -8.11 34.24
C LYS A 95 -15.45 -7.76 33.37
N SER A 96 -14.24 -7.85 33.95
CA SER A 96 -12.95 -7.65 33.28
C SER A 96 -12.72 -8.57 32.06
N SER A 97 -13.13 -9.84 32.13
CA SER A 97 -13.00 -10.80 31.02
C SER A 97 -13.87 -10.42 29.81
N LYS A 98 -15.08 -9.90 30.07
CA LYS A 98 -15.97 -9.40 29.01
C LYS A 98 -15.45 -8.11 28.37
N ASP A 99 -14.88 -7.21 29.16
CA ASP A 99 -14.30 -5.97 28.66
C ASP A 99 -13.08 -6.26 27.76
N TYR A 100 -12.24 -7.24 28.14
CA TYR A 100 -11.13 -7.71 27.32
C TYR A 100 -11.59 -8.40 26.01
N GLU A 101 -12.66 -9.20 26.06
CA GLU A 101 -13.28 -9.76 24.85
C GLU A 101 -13.72 -8.65 23.89
N MET A 102 -14.42 -7.66 24.42
CA MET A 102 -14.97 -6.57 23.65
C MET A 102 -13.85 -5.71 23.05
N HIS A 103 -12.76 -5.52 23.79
CA HIS A 103 -11.56 -4.88 23.28
C HIS A 103 -10.96 -5.65 22.09
N GLN A 104 -10.73 -6.97 22.21
CA GLN A 104 -10.21 -7.78 21.09
C GLN A 104 -11.13 -7.76 19.86
N LEU A 105 -12.45 -7.78 20.07
CA LEU A 105 -13.42 -7.65 18.98
C LEU A 105 -13.38 -6.26 18.33
N ASP A 106 -13.12 -5.19 19.09
CA ASP A 106 -12.92 -3.84 18.53
C ASP A 106 -11.64 -3.79 17.69
N MET A 107 -10.54 -4.39 18.17
CA MET A 107 -9.27 -4.45 17.41
C MET A 107 -9.45 -5.20 16.09
N LEU A 108 -10.15 -6.33 16.12
CA LEU A 108 -10.48 -7.09 14.92
C LEU A 108 -11.36 -6.28 13.95
N ARG A 109 -12.33 -5.52 14.47
CA ARG A 109 -13.19 -4.64 13.67
C ARG A 109 -12.38 -3.55 12.97
N ARG A 110 -11.42 -2.93 13.66
CA ARG A 110 -10.51 -1.93 13.07
C ARG A 110 -9.62 -2.55 12.00
N MET A 111 -9.17 -3.78 12.20
CA MET A 111 -8.45 -4.53 11.17
C MET A 111 -9.32 -4.78 9.93
N GLU A 112 -10.60 -5.12 10.11
CA GLU A 112 -11.56 -5.26 9.00
C GLU A 112 -11.72 -3.96 8.21
N GLN A 113 -11.85 -2.83 8.92
CA GLN A 113 -11.92 -1.51 8.31
C GLN A 113 -10.65 -1.20 7.50
N PHE A 114 -9.46 -1.45 8.07
CA PHE A 114 -8.20 -1.26 7.37
C PHE A 114 -8.11 -2.07 6.08
N LEU A 115 -8.60 -3.32 6.08
CA LEU A 115 -8.54 -4.20 4.90
C LEU A 115 -9.52 -3.80 3.81
N THR A 116 -10.68 -3.25 4.18
CA THR A 116 -11.81 -2.96 3.27
C THR A 116 -11.90 -1.48 2.85
N THR A 117 -11.08 -0.62 3.44
CA THR A 117 -11.08 0.83 3.16
C THR A 117 -10.68 1.17 1.73
N THR A 118 -11.22 2.30 1.25
CA THR A 118 -10.81 3.00 0.03
C THR A 118 -9.89 4.20 0.33
N SER A 119 -9.71 4.57 1.61
CA SER A 119 -8.84 5.67 2.06
C SER A 119 -7.36 5.26 2.08
N CYS A 120 -6.45 6.23 2.26
CA CYS A 120 -5.02 5.98 2.36
C CYS A 120 -4.70 4.99 3.49
N ARG A 121 -4.09 3.85 3.17
CA ARG A 121 -3.71 2.84 4.17
C ARG A 121 -2.69 3.37 5.18
N ARG A 122 -1.73 4.19 4.73
CA ARG A 122 -0.72 4.82 5.59
C ARG A 122 -1.37 5.74 6.61
N TYR A 123 -2.33 6.57 6.18
CA TYR A 123 -3.09 7.42 7.07
C TYR A 123 -3.81 6.59 8.15
N LEU A 124 -4.51 5.52 7.77
CA LEU A 124 -5.23 4.70 8.75
C LEU A 124 -4.30 4.07 9.80
N ILE A 125 -3.14 3.57 9.38
CA ILE A 125 -2.14 3.05 10.31
C ILE A 125 -1.64 4.17 11.24
N LEU A 126 -1.29 5.34 10.71
CA LEU A 126 -0.75 6.44 11.52
C LEU A 126 -1.82 7.00 12.48
N SER A 127 -3.04 7.23 11.99
CA SER A 127 -4.17 7.74 12.78
C SER A 127 -4.62 6.78 13.89
N TYR A 128 -4.26 5.50 13.76
CA TYR A 128 -4.48 4.50 14.80
C TYR A 128 -3.63 4.77 16.05
N PHE A 129 -2.35 5.15 15.85
CA PHE A 129 -1.40 5.43 16.92
C PHE A 129 -1.40 6.89 17.36
N ASP A 130 -1.68 7.82 16.45
CA ASP A 130 -1.74 9.25 16.74
C ASP A 130 -2.98 9.89 16.08
N LYS A 131 -3.94 10.31 16.90
CA LYS A 131 -5.20 10.92 16.46
C LYS A 131 -5.02 12.30 15.82
N ASN A 132 -3.85 12.94 15.99
CA ASN A 132 -3.57 14.26 15.43
C ASN A 132 -3.06 14.20 13.98
N VAL A 133 -2.76 13.00 13.48
CA VAL A 133 -2.32 12.80 12.11
C VAL A 133 -3.41 13.29 11.17
N LYS A 134 -3.07 14.27 10.32
CA LYS A 134 -3.99 14.78 9.30
C LYS A 134 -4.04 13.82 8.11
N HIS A 135 -5.22 13.69 7.53
CA HIS A 135 -5.37 12.97 6.27
C HIS A 135 -4.54 13.68 5.20
N PRO A 136 -3.76 12.95 4.37
CA PRO A 136 -3.03 13.58 3.29
C PRO A 136 -3.99 14.27 2.33
N GLU A 137 -3.66 15.48 1.88
CA GLU A 137 -4.47 16.20 0.90
C GLU A 137 -4.30 15.64 -0.51
N ILE A 138 -3.13 15.06 -0.82
CA ILE A 138 -2.76 14.58 -2.16
C ILE A 138 -2.26 13.13 -2.05
N PRO A 139 -2.78 12.20 -2.87
CA PRO A 139 -2.27 10.84 -2.95
C PRO A 139 -0.87 10.83 -3.58
N LYS A 140 0.03 10.01 -3.01
CA LYS A 140 1.38 9.80 -3.53
C LYS A 140 1.50 8.42 -4.17
N SER A 141 2.23 8.32 -5.29
CA SER A 141 2.36 7.09 -6.09
C SER A 141 3.11 5.97 -5.36
N ASP A 142 3.96 6.31 -4.40
CA ASP A 142 4.79 5.43 -3.57
C ASP A 142 4.19 5.19 -2.16
N CYS A 143 2.92 5.54 -1.94
CA CYS A 143 2.28 5.46 -0.63
C CYS A 143 1.61 4.12 -0.35
N CYS A 144 0.53 3.80 -1.08
CA CYS A 144 -0.20 2.55 -0.97
C CYS A 144 -1.06 2.29 -2.22
N ASP A 145 -1.60 1.09 -2.34
CA ASP A 145 -2.51 0.67 -3.43
C ASP A 145 -3.72 1.59 -3.59
N ASN A 146 -4.34 2.06 -2.51
CA ASN A 146 -5.48 2.98 -2.59
C ASN A 146 -5.09 4.35 -3.16
N CYS A 147 -3.92 4.89 -2.77
CA CYS A 147 -3.37 6.11 -3.38
C CYS A 147 -3.08 5.89 -4.86
N THR A 148 -2.49 4.76 -5.21
CA THR A 148 -2.17 4.42 -6.61
C THR A 148 -3.42 4.29 -7.46
N LYS A 149 -4.47 3.62 -6.97
CA LYS A 149 -5.77 3.52 -7.65
C LYS A 149 -6.38 4.90 -7.90
N LEU A 150 -6.37 5.77 -6.89
CA LEU A 150 -6.90 7.13 -7.01
C LEU A 150 -6.11 7.97 -8.05
N LEU A 151 -4.79 7.83 -8.08
CA LEU A 151 -3.95 8.49 -9.09
C LEU A 151 -4.22 7.97 -10.52
N GLN A 152 -4.63 6.71 -10.65
CA GLN A 152 -4.94 6.10 -11.95
C GLN A 152 -6.35 6.44 -12.45
N SER A 153 -7.30 6.76 -11.56
CA SER A 153 -8.70 7.03 -11.94
C SER A 153 -8.93 8.40 -12.56
N GLY A 154 -7.93 9.30 -12.55
CA GLY A 154 -7.99 10.60 -13.25
C GLY A 154 -8.93 11.65 -12.66
N VAL A 155 -9.60 11.34 -11.53
CA VAL A 155 -10.40 12.27 -10.72
C VAL A 155 -9.45 13.27 -10.03
N ASP A 156 -9.96 14.45 -9.65
CA ASP A 156 -9.19 15.52 -9.02
C ASP A 156 -8.19 14.95 -8.00
N LYS A 157 -6.91 15.32 -8.15
CA LYS A 157 -5.76 14.64 -7.51
C LYS A 157 -5.66 14.93 -6.02
N ARG A 158 -6.76 15.30 -5.38
CA ARG A 158 -6.86 15.57 -3.96
C ARG A 158 -7.75 14.53 -3.32
N TYR A 159 -7.45 14.18 -2.09
CA TYR A 159 -8.40 13.49 -1.24
C TYR A 159 -9.52 14.46 -0.90
N ASN A 160 -10.55 14.52 -1.74
CA ASN A 160 -11.75 15.25 -1.38
C ASN A 160 -12.48 14.47 -0.29
N LYS A 161 -12.33 14.93 0.95
CA LYS A 161 -12.94 14.31 2.15
C LYS A 161 -14.46 14.21 2.00
N GLU A 162 -15.09 15.11 1.25
CA GLU A 162 -16.53 15.15 1.00
C GLU A 162 -16.96 14.11 -0.04
N GLU A 163 -16.16 13.85 -1.08
CA GLU A 163 -16.43 12.80 -2.08
C GLU A 163 -16.20 11.37 -1.55
N MET A 164 -15.41 11.22 -0.49
CA MET A 164 -15.16 9.91 0.14
C MET A 164 -16.17 9.56 1.24
N ILE A 165 -17.07 10.48 1.57
CA ILE A 165 -18.06 10.31 2.63
C ILE A 165 -19.44 10.30 2.00
N PHE A 166 -20.14 9.18 2.14
CA PHE A 166 -21.48 9.00 1.60
C PHE A 166 -22.48 9.07 2.74
N ASP A 167 -23.61 9.74 2.51
CA ASP A 167 -24.73 9.70 3.42
C ASP A 167 -25.54 8.42 3.18
N PHE A 168 -25.65 7.60 4.22
CA PHE A 168 -26.46 6.39 4.24
C PHE A 168 -27.66 6.50 5.20
N GLY A 169 -28.03 7.72 5.62
CA GLY A 169 -29.03 7.97 6.65
C GLY A 169 -30.37 7.30 6.35
N GLU A 170 -30.91 7.52 5.15
CA GLU A 170 -32.20 6.94 4.74
C GLU A 170 -32.19 5.42 4.72
N GLU A 171 -31.17 4.80 4.11
CA GLU A 171 -31.06 3.35 4.08
C GLU A 171 -30.77 2.74 5.46
N ALA A 172 -29.92 3.37 6.27
CA ALA A 172 -29.63 2.94 7.63
C ALA A 172 -30.88 3.00 8.51
N LYS A 173 -31.69 4.07 8.39
CA LYS A 173 -32.96 4.22 9.10
C LYS A 173 -33.95 3.10 8.75
N LYS A 174 -34.13 2.79 7.46
CA LYS A 174 -34.97 1.66 7.02
C LYS A 174 -34.50 0.35 7.65
N LEU A 175 -33.19 0.11 7.66
CA LEU A 175 -32.62 -1.12 8.19
C LEU A 175 -32.76 -1.22 9.71
N PHE A 176 -32.42 -0.17 10.47
CA PHE A 176 -32.53 -0.16 11.93
C PHE A 176 -33.96 -0.31 12.41
N ARG A 177 -34.89 0.45 11.81
CA ARG A 177 -36.32 0.33 12.15
C ARG A 177 -36.84 -1.06 11.85
N THR A 178 -36.46 -1.67 10.74
CA THR A 178 -36.87 -3.06 10.45
C THR A 178 -36.28 -4.06 11.45
N ILE A 179 -35.00 -3.94 11.80
CA ILE A 179 -34.35 -4.80 12.81
C ILE A 179 -35.08 -4.69 14.16
N ASN A 180 -35.40 -3.48 14.60
CA ASN A 180 -35.94 -3.22 15.93
C ASN A 180 -37.48 -3.36 15.98
N GLU A 181 -38.22 -2.61 15.16
CA GLU A 181 -39.69 -2.52 15.20
C GLU A 181 -40.36 -3.81 14.68
N VAL A 182 -39.83 -4.40 13.61
CA VAL A 182 -40.46 -5.56 12.96
C VAL A 182 -39.97 -6.88 13.57
N PHE A 183 -38.65 -7.03 13.69
CA PHE A 183 -38.03 -8.29 14.12
C PHE A 183 -37.59 -8.31 15.59
N GLY A 184 -37.68 -7.19 16.32
CA GLY A 184 -37.35 -7.11 17.74
C GLY A 184 -35.90 -7.47 18.08
N GLY A 185 -34.98 -7.37 17.11
CA GLY A 185 -33.60 -7.83 17.27
C GLY A 185 -33.49 -9.32 17.57
N ARG A 186 -34.41 -10.17 17.07
CA ARG A 186 -34.44 -11.63 17.33
C ARG A 186 -34.00 -12.47 16.14
N THR A 187 -33.51 -11.84 15.07
CA THR A 187 -33.14 -12.53 13.83
C THR A 187 -31.77 -12.09 13.31
N GLY A 188 -31.15 -12.91 12.47
CA GLY A 188 -29.97 -12.49 11.72
C GLY A 188 -30.32 -11.51 10.60
N LEU A 189 -29.33 -10.72 10.18
CA LEU A 189 -29.47 -9.62 9.23
C LEU A 189 -30.22 -9.93 7.92
N ASN A 190 -30.15 -11.17 7.41
CA ASN A 190 -30.81 -11.53 6.15
C ASN A 190 -32.33 -11.36 6.18
N LYS A 191 -33.01 -11.64 7.30
CA LYS A 191 -34.48 -11.51 7.39
C LYS A 191 -34.94 -10.05 7.28
N PRO A 192 -34.36 -9.08 8.02
CA PRO A 192 -34.60 -7.66 7.79
C PRO A 192 -34.34 -7.22 6.35
N ILE A 193 -33.26 -7.70 5.72
CA ILE A 193 -32.95 -7.37 4.32
C ILE A 193 -34.03 -7.90 3.37
N ASP A 194 -34.42 -9.17 3.51
CA ASP A 194 -35.48 -9.77 2.70
C ASP A 194 -36.81 -9.03 2.86
N PHE A 195 -37.12 -8.56 4.07
CA PHE A 195 -38.32 -7.77 4.37
C PHE A 195 -38.31 -6.40 3.68
N ILE A 196 -37.24 -5.63 3.83
CA ILE A 196 -37.08 -4.32 3.17
C ILE A 196 -37.07 -4.45 1.65
N ARG A 197 -36.57 -5.57 1.11
CA ARG A 197 -36.63 -5.86 -0.33
C ARG A 197 -37.96 -6.41 -0.81
N GLY A 198 -38.91 -6.68 0.09
CA GLY A 198 -40.24 -7.15 -0.26
C GLY A 198 -40.24 -8.60 -0.76
N SER A 199 -39.36 -9.44 -0.24
CA SER A 199 -39.34 -10.86 -0.55
C SER A 199 -40.61 -11.55 -0.03
N LYS A 200 -41.24 -12.39 -0.84
CA LYS A 200 -42.42 -13.17 -0.41
C LYS A 200 -42.05 -14.27 0.60
N THR A 201 -40.80 -14.75 0.59
CA THR A 201 -40.34 -15.85 1.45
C THR A 201 -40.22 -15.46 2.92
N VAL A 202 -40.10 -14.17 3.23
CA VAL A 202 -40.03 -13.67 4.61
C VAL A 202 -41.42 -13.60 5.26
N LEU A 203 -42.48 -13.40 4.46
CA LEU A 203 -43.86 -13.28 4.93
C LEU A 203 -44.40 -14.61 5.47
N SER A 204 -44.00 -15.73 4.88
CA SER A 204 -44.34 -17.07 5.37
C SER A 204 -43.65 -17.45 6.68
N LYS A 205 -42.69 -16.64 7.15
CA LYS A 205 -41.90 -16.84 8.37
C LYS A 205 -41.98 -15.61 9.29
N ALA A 206 -43.19 -15.08 9.47
CA ALA A 206 -43.47 -13.90 10.29
C ALA A 206 -42.87 -14.02 11.71
N PRO A 207 -42.29 -12.94 12.26
CA PRO A 207 -41.75 -12.95 13.63
C PRO A 207 -42.89 -13.10 14.64
N LYS A 208 -42.61 -13.81 15.75
CA LYS A 208 -43.58 -14.10 16.84
C LYS A 208 -44.14 -12.84 17.53
N THR A 209 -43.62 -11.65 17.24
CA THR A 209 -44.03 -10.35 17.78
C THR A 209 -45.27 -9.77 17.09
N PHE A 210 -45.64 -10.28 15.92
CA PHE A 210 -46.81 -9.82 15.18
C PHE A 210 -48.06 -10.62 15.58
N THR A 211 -49.20 -9.93 15.67
CA THR A 211 -50.49 -10.53 16.06
C THR A 211 -50.97 -11.49 14.97
N LYS A 212 -51.52 -12.66 15.35
CA LYS A 212 -52.13 -13.59 14.38
C LYS A 212 -53.21 -12.86 13.58
N GLY A 213 -52.96 -12.63 12.28
CA GLY A 213 -53.94 -12.03 11.35
C GLY A 213 -53.51 -10.71 10.70
N GLU A 214 -52.41 -10.09 11.13
CA GLU A 214 -51.89 -8.88 10.50
C GLU A 214 -51.15 -9.21 9.19
N ASP A 215 -51.48 -8.49 8.12
CA ASP A 215 -50.85 -8.65 6.82
C ASP A 215 -49.52 -7.90 6.76
N LEU A 216 -48.42 -8.61 7.03
CA LEU A 216 -47.05 -8.06 6.98
C LEU A 216 -46.68 -7.45 5.62
N SER A 217 -47.37 -7.84 4.53
CA SER A 217 -47.11 -7.25 3.21
C SER A 217 -47.56 -5.79 3.10
N LYS A 218 -48.44 -5.35 4.00
CA LYS A 218 -48.94 -3.97 4.09
C LYS A 218 -48.11 -3.08 5.02
N HIS A 219 -47.11 -3.63 5.70
CA HIS A 219 -46.27 -2.84 6.61
C HIS A 219 -45.47 -1.78 5.82
N PRO A 220 -45.37 -0.51 6.30
CA PRO A 220 -44.71 0.57 5.56
C PRO A 220 -43.24 0.30 5.19
N LEU A 221 -42.54 -0.52 5.98
CA LEU A 221 -41.14 -0.91 5.72
C LEU A 221 -41.01 -2.13 4.80
N TYR A 222 -42.10 -2.83 4.46
CA TYR A 222 -42.02 -3.98 3.55
C TYR A 222 -41.81 -3.50 2.11
N GLY A 223 -40.73 -3.94 1.49
CA GLY A 223 -40.42 -3.54 0.11
C GLY A 223 -39.91 -2.11 -0.08
N CYS A 224 -39.68 -1.34 0.99
CA CYS A 224 -39.24 0.06 0.91
C CYS A 224 -37.78 0.26 0.43
N GLY A 225 -37.03 -0.83 0.28
CA GLY A 225 -35.65 -0.84 -0.22
C GLY A 225 -35.44 -1.76 -1.42
N LYS A 226 -36.49 -2.01 -2.20
CA LYS A 226 -36.43 -2.75 -3.47
C LYS A 226 -35.46 -2.17 -4.50
N SER A 227 -35.16 -0.87 -4.41
CA SER A 227 -34.22 -0.18 -5.29
C SER A 227 -32.77 -0.65 -5.15
N ARG A 228 -32.40 -1.29 -4.03
CA ARG A 228 -31.05 -1.79 -3.78
C ARG A 228 -31.01 -3.32 -3.77
N SER A 229 -29.90 -3.88 -4.24
CA SER A 229 -29.70 -5.33 -4.31
C SER A 229 -29.50 -5.95 -2.91
N GLU A 230 -29.64 -7.28 -2.80
CA GLU A 230 -29.35 -8.00 -1.55
C GLU A 230 -27.92 -7.77 -1.07
N MET A 231 -26.99 -7.80 -2.03
CA MET A 231 -25.57 -7.64 -1.77
C MET A 231 -25.29 -6.23 -1.26
N TRP A 232 -25.91 -5.21 -1.86
CA TRP A 232 -25.80 -3.83 -1.39
C TRP A 232 -26.24 -3.68 0.06
N TRP A 233 -27.40 -4.24 0.43
CA TRP A 233 -27.88 -4.22 1.81
C TRP A 233 -26.97 -4.99 2.78
N LYS A 234 -26.39 -6.11 2.33
CA LYS A 234 -25.40 -6.87 3.13
C LYS A 234 -24.13 -6.06 3.35
N GLU A 235 -23.64 -5.36 2.33
CA GLU A 235 -22.46 -4.48 2.44
C GLU A 235 -22.74 -3.28 3.35
N LEU A 236 -23.92 -2.65 3.25
CA LEU A 236 -24.32 -1.60 4.18
C LEU A 236 -24.39 -2.15 5.62
N GLY A 237 -24.97 -3.33 5.83
CA GLY A 237 -25.00 -3.96 7.15
C GLY A 237 -23.60 -4.24 7.73
N LYS A 238 -22.64 -4.67 6.89
CA LYS A 238 -21.23 -4.80 7.30
C LYS A 238 -20.65 -3.44 7.68
N LEU A 239 -20.88 -2.42 6.87
CA LEU A 239 -20.42 -1.06 7.14
C LEU A 239 -20.96 -0.54 8.48
N LEU A 240 -22.26 -0.66 8.71
CA LEU A 240 -22.90 -0.22 9.95
C LEU A 240 -22.39 -0.99 11.18
N ARG A 241 -22.13 -2.30 11.03
CA ARG A 241 -21.45 -3.10 12.07
C ARG A 241 -20.04 -2.57 12.35
N ASN A 242 -19.28 -2.24 11.31
CA ASN A 242 -17.92 -1.71 11.42
C ASN A 242 -17.91 -0.34 12.11
N TYR A 243 -18.92 0.51 11.92
CA TYR A 243 -19.03 1.79 12.63
C TYR A 243 -19.72 1.68 14.00
N GLY A 244 -20.02 0.46 14.46
CA GLY A 244 -20.58 0.18 15.79
C GLY A 244 -22.07 0.45 15.93
N TYR A 245 -22.81 0.58 14.82
CA TYR A 245 -24.27 0.74 14.83
C TYR A 245 -25.02 -0.59 14.90
N LEU A 246 -24.43 -1.67 14.40
CA LEU A 246 -24.97 -3.03 14.51
C LEU A 246 -24.09 -3.89 15.41
N ILE A 247 -24.72 -4.72 16.23
CA ILE A 247 -24.07 -5.67 17.13
C ILE A 247 -24.62 -7.07 16.82
N ASP A 248 -23.72 -8.04 16.83
CA ASP A 248 -24.02 -9.44 16.61
C ASP A 248 -23.97 -10.17 17.96
N SER A 249 -25.05 -10.84 18.35
CA SER A 249 -25.14 -11.68 19.55
C SER A 249 -25.30 -13.16 19.18
N LYS A 250 -24.88 -14.07 20.08
CA LYS A 250 -25.12 -15.51 19.89
C LYS A 250 -26.62 -15.81 20.02
N SER A 251 -27.15 -16.62 19.11
CA SER A 251 -28.52 -17.11 19.24
C SER A 251 -28.63 -18.07 20.42
N THR A 252 -29.61 -17.84 21.28
CA THR A 252 -29.97 -18.76 22.37
C THR A 252 -30.57 -20.08 21.87
N PHE A 253 -31.06 -20.12 20.63
CA PHE A 253 -31.73 -21.29 20.05
C PHE A 253 -30.84 -22.15 19.14
N ASN A 254 -29.71 -21.61 18.69
CA ASN A 254 -28.79 -22.33 17.79
C ASN A 254 -27.35 -21.88 18.06
N GLN A 255 -26.49 -22.82 18.46
CA GLN A 255 -25.08 -22.58 18.78
C GLN A 255 -24.28 -22.00 17.60
N PHE A 256 -24.75 -22.19 16.36
CA PHE A 256 -24.15 -21.65 15.14
C PHE A 256 -24.88 -20.42 14.58
N GLY A 257 -26.00 -20.02 15.18
CA GLY A 257 -26.81 -18.88 14.74
C GLY A 257 -26.33 -17.58 15.38
N CYS A 258 -26.29 -16.51 14.59
CA CYS A 258 -26.02 -15.16 15.07
C CYS A 258 -27.24 -14.26 14.86
N ILE A 259 -27.59 -13.50 15.88
CA ILE A 259 -28.69 -12.53 15.87
C ILE A 259 -28.07 -11.14 15.73
N THR A 260 -28.70 -10.28 14.93
CA THR A 260 -28.24 -8.90 14.71
C THR A 260 -29.18 -7.92 15.41
N ASN A 261 -28.61 -7.06 16.25
CA ASN A 261 -29.28 -6.02 17.01
C ASN A 261 -28.71 -4.66 16.63
N ILE A 262 -29.48 -3.59 16.87
CA ILE A 262 -28.96 -2.22 16.85
C ILE A 262 -28.26 -1.92 18.18
N SER A 263 -27.22 -1.09 18.15
CA SER A 263 -26.52 -0.64 19.37
C SER A 263 -27.19 0.58 20.00
N ASP A 264 -26.79 0.92 21.24
CA ASP A 264 -27.20 2.18 21.90
C ASP A 264 -26.88 3.41 21.03
N LYS A 265 -25.79 3.35 20.27
CA LYS A 265 -25.39 4.39 19.32
C LYS A 265 -26.41 4.54 18.19
N ALA A 266 -26.90 3.43 17.64
CA ALA A 266 -27.93 3.44 16.61
C ALA A 266 -29.31 3.84 17.17
N GLU A 267 -29.66 3.41 18.38
CA GLU A 267 -30.89 3.84 19.05
C GLU A 267 -30.90 5.35 19.32
N LYS A 268 -29.78 5.88 19.84
CA LYS A 268 -29.62 7.33 20.06
C LYS A 268 -29.79 8.10 18.75
N TRP A 269 -29.11 7.66 17.68
CA TRP A 269 -29.21 8.29 16.37
C TRP A 269 -30.63 8.25 15.80
N LEU A 270 -31.38 7.16 15.99
CA LEU A 270 -32.80 7.07 15.61
C LEU A 270 -33.68 8.04 16.42
N ARG A 271 -33.46 8.16 17.74
CA ARG A 271 -34.21 9.09 18.61
C ARG A 271 -33.96 10.56 18.23
N GLU A 272 -32.76 10.88 17.74
CA GLU A 272 -32.39 12.21 17.25
C GLU A 272 -32.93 12.51 15.83
N GLY A 273 -33.80 11.64 15.30
CA GLY A 273 -34.50 11.81 14.02
C GLY A 273 -33.91 11.02 12.86
N GLY A 274 -32.68 10.52 13.00
CA GLY A 274 -32.00 9.68 12.01
C GLY A 274 -31.94 10.32 10.63
N LYS A 275 -31.41 11.55 10.53
CA LYS A 275 -31.37 12.33 9.29
C LYS A 275 -30.18 11.95 8.42
N GLU A 276 -28.96 12.32 8.82
CA GLU A 276 -27.74 12.05 8.08
C GLU A 276 -26.89 10.99 8.79
N LEU A 277 -26.30 10.08 8.01
CA LEU A 277 -25.31 9.10 8.45
C LEU A 277 -24.15 9.03 7.46
N LYS A 278 -23.22 9.98 7.62
CA LYS A 278 -22.03 10.16 6.81
C LYS A 278 -20.95 9.12 7.14
N LEU A 279 -20.70 8.19 6.23
CA LEU A 279 -19.74 7.08 6.38
C LEU A 279 -18.83 6.95 5.15
N ILE A 280 -17.61 6.46 5.36
CA ILE A 280 -16.72 6.09 4.25
C ILE A 280 -17.17 4.72 3.70
N PRO A 281 -17.59 4.60 2.43
CA PRO A 281 -18.11 3.35 1.87
C PRO A 281 -17.01 2.31 1.64
N SER A 282 -17.41 1.03 1.56
CA SER A 282 -16.55 -0.01 0.97
C SER A 282 -16.47 0.18 -0.55
N GLU A 283 -15.46 -0.43 -1.19
CA GLU A 283 -15.28 -0.39 -2.66
C GLU A 283 -16.54 -0.85 -3.42
N TYR A 284 -17.31 -1.78 -2.85
CA TYR A 284 -18.57 -2.22 -3.45
C TYR A 284 -19.65 -1.13 -3.37
N LEU A 285 -19.81 -0.50 -2.20
CA LEU A 285 -20.84 0.52 -1.99
C LEU A 285 -20.54 1.81 -2.76
N SER A 286 -19.25 2.19 -2.87
CA SER A 286 -18.83 3.34 -3.68
C SER A 286 -19.21 3.15 -5.15
N ASN A 287 -18.92 1.97 -5.70
CA ASN A 287 -19.21 1.67 -7.10
C ASN A 287 -20.70 1.49 -7.38
N SER A 288 -21.46 0.97 -6.41
CA SER A 288 -22.89 0.69 -6.57
C SER A 288 -23.79 1.90 -6.35
N ASN A 289 -23.30 2.95 -5.69
CA ASN A 289 -24.05 4.20 -5.52
C ASN A 289 -24.02 5.08 -6.79
N ASN A 290 -23.00 4.93 -7.64
CA ASN A 290 -22.89 5.68 -8.91
C ASN A 290 -23.74 5.12 -10.06
N VAL A 291 -24.48 4.03 -9.83
CA VAL A 291 -25.38 3.42 -10.82
C VAL A 291 -26.81 3.68 -10.40
N GLU A 292 -27.38 4.80 -10.83
CA GLU A 292 -28.83 4.97 -10.81
C GLU A 292 -29.46 4.20 -11.98
N ASN A 293 -30.49 3.42 -11.64
CA ASN A 293 -31.48 2.81 -12.53
C ASN A 293 -30.98 1.86 -13.63
N GLY A 294 -30.88 0.56 -13.29
CA GLY A 294 -30.87 -0.50 -14.28
C GLY A 294 -30.56 -1.86 -13.67
N GLY A 295 -31.58 -2.60 -13.26
CA GLY A 295 -31.40 -3.99 -12.88
C GLY A 295 -30.91 -4.83 -14.06
N LYS A 296 -29.70 -5.37 -13.98
CA LYS A 296 -29.30 -6.63 -14.61
C LYS A 296 -28.05 -7.19 -13.92
N ASP A 297 -28.09 -8.51 -13.74
CA ASP A 297 -27.08 -9.35 -13.12
C ASP A 297 -25.70 -9.15 -13.77
N LEU A 298 -24.70 -8.77 -12.97
CA LEU A 298 -23.32 -8.57 -13.41
C LEU A 298 -22.53 -9.86 -13.26
N THR A 299 -22.71 -10.78 -14.22
CA THR A 299 -21.70 -11.80 -14.51
C THR A 299 -21.11 -11.51 -15.89
N LYS A 300 -19.84 -11.07 -15.89
CA LYS A 300 -18.98 -10.77 -17.04
C LYS A 300 -19.45 -9.61 -17.93
N THR A 301 -18.64 -8.55 -18.00
CA THR A 301 -17.98 -8.02 -19.22
C THR A 301 -17.48 -6.60 -18.98
N THR A 302 -16.22 -6.42 -19.38
CA THR A 302 -15.48 -5.24 -19.87
C THR A 302 -16.08 -3.84 -19.66
N LEU A 303 -15.24 -2.98 -19.06
CA LEU A 303 -15.45 -1.57 -18.81
C LEU A 303 -15.71 -0.76 -20.09
N SER A 304 -16.82 -0.05 -20.13
CA SER A 304 -17.02 1.16 -20.93
C SER A 304 -18.06 2.01 -20.20
N ILE A 305 -17.69 3.20 -19.76
CA ILE A 305 -18.60 4.14 -19.07
C ILE A 305 -18.95 5.25 -20.06
N PRO A 306 -20.24 5.54 -20.31
CA PRO A 306 -20.63 6.69 -21.12
C PRO A 306 -20.61 7.98 -20.30
N ASN A 307 -20.03 9.02 -20.92
CA ASN A 307 -19.99 10.39 -20.44
C ASN A 307 -21.40 11.01 -20.39
N LYS A 308 -21.79 11.58 -19.26
CA LYS A 308 -22.29 12.97 -19.12
C LYS A 308 -22.84 13.21 -17.72
N VAL A 309 -22.11 13.99 -16.92
CA VAL A 309 -22.70 14.96 -16.00
C VAL A 309 -21.82 16.20 -16.05
N VAL A 310 -22.47 17.35 -16.20
CA VAL A 310 -21.90 18.68 -16.39
C VAL A 310 -21.22 19.12 -15.10
N GLU A 311 -19.90 19.29 -15.14
CA GLU A 311 -19.07 19.85 -14.07
C GLU A 311 -19.07 21.37 -14.15
N ILE A 312 -19.21 22.04 -13.00
CA ILE A 312 -18.77 23.43 -12.83
C ILE A 312 -17.25 23.34 -12.64
N ILE A 313 -16.49 23.80 -13.63
CA ILE A 313 -15.04 23.59 -13.78
C ILE A 313 -14.29 24.66 -12.99
N SER A 314 -13.42 24.26 -12.04
CA SER A 314 -12.30 25.11 -11.63
C SER A 314 -11.27 25.07 -12.74
N GLU A 315 -11.01 26.20 -13.41
CA GLU A 315 -10.08 26.27 -14.54
C GLU A 315 -8.67 26.64 -14.06
N LYS A 316 -7.64 25.99 -14.60
CA LYS A 316 -6.25 26.49 -14.50
C LYS A 316 -5.90 26.99 -15.88
N LEU A 317 -6.04 28.29 -16.05
CA LEU A 317 -5.88 28.94 -17.35
C LEU A 317 -4.42 29.29 -17.57
N LEU A 318 -3.89 28.88 -18.71
CA LEU A 318 -2.58 29.32 -19.17
C LEU A 318 -2.61 30.84 -19.42
N GLY A 319 -1.58 31.53 -18.94
CA GLY A 319 -1.42 32.97 -19.19
C GLY A 319 -1.38 33.31 -20.68
N ILE A 320 -1.82 34.52 -21.01
CA ILE A 320 -1.93 34.99 -22.41
C ILE A 320 -0.56 35.34 -22.98
N GLU A 321 0.26 36.00 -22.16
CA GLU A 321 1.56 36.55 -22.55
C GLU A 321 2.71 35.64 -22.10
N LYS A 322 3.70 35.47 -22.98
CA LYS A 322 4.91 34.68 -22.66
C LYS A 322 5.76 35.50 -21.69
N GLN A 323 5.88 35.03 -20.46
CA GLN A 323 6.65 35.67 -19.39
C GLN A 323 8.15 35.35 -19.48
N ARG A 324 8.49 34.14 -19.95
CA ARG A 324 9.87 33.66 -20.02
C ARG A 324 10.05 32.55 -21.05
N GLU A 325 11.31 32.29 -21.41
CA GLU A 325 11.69 31.22 -22.31
C GLU A 325 12.19 29.99 -21.54
N TYR A 326 11.82 28.81 -22.02
CA TYR A 326 12.30 27.55 -21.48
C TYR A 326 13.56 27.16 -22.24
N LYS A 327 14.66 26.93 -21.53
CA LYS A 327 15.96 26.59 -22.12
C LYS A 327 16.16 25.09 -22.10
N ASP A 328 16.50 24.51 -23.25
CA ASP A 328 16.87 23.10 -23.36
C ASP A 328 18.21 22.83 -22.64
N ALA A 329 18.43 21.58 -22.22
CA ALA A 329 19.67 21.17 -21.58
C ALA A 329 20.93 21.41 -22.43
N SER A 330 20.82 21.33 -23.76
CA SER A 330 21.91 21.67 -24.68
C SER A 330 22.34 23.15 -24.62
N CYS A 331 21.50 24.05 -24.09
CA CYS A 331 21.86 25.45 -23.89
C CYS A 331 22.84 25.66 -22.73
N TYR A 332 23.14 24.62 -21.94
CA TYR A 332 24.02 24.68 -20.78
C TYR A 332 25.29 23.86 -21.04
N PRO A 333 26.45 24.51 -21.26
CA PRO A 333 27.69 23.82 -21.62
C PRO A 333 28.09 22.71 -20.64
N CYS A 334 27.90 22.90 -19.33
CA CYS A 334 28.21 21.91 -18.30
C CYS A 334 27.35 20.63 -18.39
N ILE A 335 26.11 20.77 -18.87
CA ILE A 335 25.18 19.64 -19.08
C ILE A 335 25.43 18.99 -20.45
N ALA A 336 25.67 19.80 -21.49
CA ALA A 336 25.92 19.32 -22.84
C ALA A 336 27.27 18.55 -22.96
N SER A 337 28.31 18.97 -22.24
CA SER A 337 29.60 18.26 -22.23
C SER A 337 29.55 16.91 -21.51
N ALA A 338 28.62 16.77 -20.56
CA ALA A 338 28.42 15.53 -19.82
C ALA A 338 27.78 14.45 -20.71
N SER A 339 26.84 14.80 -21.59
CA SER A 339 26.09 13.81 -22.37
C SER A 339 26.94 12.96 -23.33
N ASP A 340 28.04 13.49 -23.89
CA ASP A 340 28.83 12.75 -24.91
C ASP A 340 29.91 11.82 -24.33
N LYS A 341 30.39 12.07 -23.11
CA LYS A 341 31.40 11.23 -22.43
C LYS A 341 30.82 10.20 -21.46
N ASN A 342 29.59 10.41 -21.01
CA ASN A 342 29.02 9.70 -19.87
C ASN A 342 28.10 8.52 -20.22
N ILE A 343 27.45 8.51 -21.39
CA ILE A 343 26.42 7.50 -21.72
C ILE A 343 26.94 6.06 -21.57
N PHE A 344 28.11 5.73 -22.12
CA PHE A 344 28.69 4.39 -22.07
C PHE A 344 29.09 3.95 -20.65
N VAL A 345 29.71 4.86 -19.87
CA VAL A 345 30.09 4.57 -18.48
C VAL A 345 28.86 4.25 -17.64
N TYR A 346 27.77 5.02 -17.79
CA TYR A 346 26.54 4.85 -17.01
C TYR A 346 25.64 3.68 -17.45
N GLU A 347 25.81 3.14 -18.66
CA GLU A 347 25.22 1.84 -19.03
C GLU A 347 25.87 0.68 -18.28
N MET A 348 27.17 0.80 -17.98
CA MET A 348 27.95 -0.26 -17.34
C MET A 348 27.91 -0.19 -15.80
N LEU A 349 27.62 0.96 -15.19
CA LEU A 349 27.52 1.07 -13.72
C LEU A 349 26.46 0.14 -13.08
N PRO A 350 25.26 -0.10 -13.64
CA PRO A 350 24.34 -1.11 -13.14
C PRO A 350 24.93 -2.54 -13.15
N GLN A 351 25.79 -2.84 -14.12
CA GLN A 351 26.49 -4.11 -14.19
C GLN A 351 27.57 -4.20 -13.11
N LEU A 352 28.37 -3.14 -12.91
CA LEU A 352 29.33 -3.05 -11.79
C LEU A 352 28.63 -3.21 -10.43
N ARG A 353 27.47 -2.55 -10.26
CA ARG A 353 26.64 -2.66 -9.05
C ARG A 353 26.24 -4.10 -8.77
N LYS A 354 25.82 -4.82 -9.81
CA LYS A 354 25.44 -6.23 -9.70
C LYS A 354 26.65 -7.10 -9.34
N GLU A 355 27.80 -6.88 -9.97
CA GLU A 355 29.03 -7.62 -9.64
C GLU A 355 29.50 -7.35 -8.21
N LEU A 356 29.31 -6.14 -7.69
CA LEU A 356 29.55 -5.82 -6.29
C LEU A 356 28.53 -6.48 -5.35
N GLU A 357 27.25 -6.59 -5.74
CA GLU A 357 26.25 -7.36 -4.99
C GLU A 357 26.61 -8.85 -4.93
N ASP A 358 27.07 -9.42 -6.04
CA ASP A 358 27.50 -10.81 -6.15
C ASP A 358 28.79 -11.06 -5.32
N LEU A 359 29.77 -10.15 -5.40
CA LEU A 359 30.98 -10.18 -4.58
C LEU A 359 30.64 -10.10 -3.09
N ARG A 360 29.72 -9.21 -2.70
CA ARG A 360 29.27 -9.10 -1.31
C ARG A 360 28.73 -10.43 -0.81
N TYR A 361 27.90 -11.09 -1.61
CA TYR A 361 27.32 -12.39 -1.26
C TYR A 361 28.41 -13.46 -1.13
N GLN A 362 29.38 -13.49 -2.04
CA GLN A 362 30.51 -14.43 -1.96
C GLN A 362 31.33 -14.22 -0.69
N LEU A 363 31.75 -12.99 -0.40
CA LEU A 363 32.51 -12.65 0.81
C LEU A 363 31.74 -12.98 2.09
N ALA A 364 30.42 -12.82 2.06
CA ALA A 364 29.53 -13.16 3.17
C ALA A 364 29.50 -14.67 3.45
N LEU A 365 29.46 -15.49 2.39
CA LEU A 365 29.53 -16.95 2.50
C LEU A 365 30.89 -17.40 3.03
N GLU A 366 31.98 -16.84 2.52
CA GLU A 366 33.35 -17.16 2.95
C GLU A 366 33.59 -16.78 4.42
N SER A 367 32.98 -15.67 4.87
CA SER A 367 33.10 -15.17 6.24
C SER A 367 31.99 -15.66 7.19
N ASP A 368 31.11 -16.57 6.73
CA ASP A 368 29.90 -17.05 7.43
C ASP A 368 29.10 -15.94 8.14
N CYS A 369 28.87 -14.82 7.46
CA CYS A 369 28.16 -13.66 8.00
C CYS A 369 27.03 -13.19 7.06
N PRO A 370 26.08 -12.37 7.53
CA PRO A 370 25.08 -11.75 6.66
C PRO A 370 25.71 -10.83 5.62
N ALA A 371 25.19 -10.83 4.38
CA ALA A 371 25.79 -10.05 3.28
C ALA A 371 25.85 -8.54 3.57
N ASN A 372 24.80 -7.99 4.16
CA ASN A 372 24.75 -6.58 4.57
C ASN A 372 25.79 -6.20 5.65
N SER A 373 26.37 -7.19 6.36
CA SER A 373 27.42 -6.96 7.35
C SER A 373 28.82 -6.86 6.75
N VAL A 374 29.01 -7.34 5.52
CA VAL A 374 30.23 -7.15 4.72
C VAL A 374 30.30 -5.67 4.32
N TYR A 375 29.26 -5.17 3.65
CA TYR A 375 28.99 -3.76 3.43
C TYR A 375 27.52 -3.50 3.05
N SER A 376 26.98 -2.33 3.40
CA SER A 376 25.58 -1.97 3.17
C SER A 376 25.30 -1.63 1.70
N ASN A 377 24.02 -1.50 1.33
CA ASN A 377 23.64 -1.00 0.00
C ASN A 377 24.14 0.44 -0.23
N THR A 378 24.20 1.28 0.81
CA THR A 378 24.75 2.64 0.69
C THR A 378 26.24 2.62 0.33
N VAL A 379 27.00 1.67 0.88
CA VAL A 379 28.41 1.46 0.51
C VAL A 379 28.54 0.98 -0.93
N ILE A 380 27.65 0.10 -1.42
CA ILE A 380 27.65 -0.31 -2.83
C ILE A 380 27.47 0.91 -3.75
N GLU A 381 26.52 1.80 -3.45
CA GLU A 381 26.35 3.02 -4.25
C GLU A 381 27.61 3.90 -4.22
N GLY A 382 28.26 4.04 -3.06
CA GLY A 382 29.51 4.77 -2.95
C GLY A 382 30.67 4.12 -3.73
N LEU A 383 30.76 2.78 -3.74
CA LEU A 383 31.75 2.02 -4.53
C LEU A 383 31.53 2.19 -6.04
N VAL A 384 30.28 2.14 -6.50
CA VAL A 384 29.93 2.37 -7.91
C VAL A 384 30.22 3.81 -8.33
N LYS A 385 30.02 4.77 -7.40
CA LYS A 385 30.29 6.20 -7.63
C LYS A 385 31.78 6.50 -7.70
N ILE A 386 32.56 6.07 -6.70
CA ILE A 386 33.98 6.43 -6.55
C ILE A 386 34.89 5.51 -7.39
N ARG A 387 34.48 4.26 -7.63
CA ARG A 387 35.25 3.22 -8.34
C ARG A 387 36.70 3.11 -7.82
N PRO A 388 36.89 2.88 -6.51
CA PRO A 388 38.22 2.89 -5.90
C PRO A 388 39.08 1.70 -6.33
N THR A 389 40.36 1.96 -6.59
CA THR A 389 41.38 0.94 -6.94
C THR A 389 42.44 0.76 -5.86
N ASN A 390 42.42 1.62 -4.83
CA ASN A 390 43.41 1.63 -3.77
C ASN A 390 42.77 2.00 -2.43
N GLU A 391 43.54 1.88 -1.34
CA GLU A 391 43.06 2.13 0.02
C GLU A 391 42.60 3.58 0.20
N ALA A 392 43.38 4.55 -0.29
CA ALA A 392 43.07 5.98 -0.13
C ALA A 392 41.75 6.38 -0.80
N THR A 393 41.42 5.80 -1.96
CA THR A 393 40.15 6.09 -2.64
C THR A 393 38.98 5.31 -2.06
N LEU A 394 39.22 4.12 -1.49
CA LEU A 394 38.20 3.35 -0.78
C LEU A 394 37.74 4.04 0.50
N GLU A 395 38.64 4.79 1.17
CA GLU A 395 38.32 5.58 2.36
C GLU A 395 37.29 6.69 2.11
N LEU A 396 37.15 7.15 0.86
CA LEU A 396 36.16 8.16 0.47
C LEU A 396 34.73 7.61 0.46
N VAL A 397 34.54 6.29 0.56
CA VAL A 397 33.22 5.66 0.54
C VAL A 397 32.53 5.80 1.90
N GLU A 398 31.51 6.66 1.95
CA GLU A 398 30.75 6.92 3.18
C GLU A 398 30.05 5.68 3.74
N GLY A 399 30.07 5.55 5.06
CA GLY A 399 29.40 4.45 5.77
C GLY A 399 30.08 3.10 5.66
N PHE A 400 31.30 3.02 5.10
CA PHE A 400 32.09 1.78 5.04
C PHE A 400 33.09 1.71 6.22
N PRO A 401 32.89 0.86 7.26
CA PRO A 401 33.76 0.87 8.45
C PRO A 401 35.22 0.50 8.16
N GLU A 402 36.19 1.14 8.82
CA GLU A 402 37.63 0.97 8.58
C GLU A 402 38.09 -0.49 8.66
N GLN A 403 37.66 -1.23 9.68
CA GLN A 403 38.01 -2.64 9.85
C GLN A 403 37.54 -3.50 8.66
N ARG A 404 36.35 -3.20 8.12
CA ARG A 404 35.81 -3.91 6.96
C ARG A 404 36.49 -3.48 5.66
N ARG A 405 36.86 -2.20 5.52
CA ARG A 405 37.66 -1.72 4.39
C ARG A 405 38.97 -2.48 4.30
N LYS A 406 39.71 -2.60 5.42
CA LYS A 406 40.97 -3.37 5.46
C LYS A 406 40.75 -4.86 5.14
N GLN A 407 39.70 -5.46 5.70
CA GLN A 407 39.39 -6.87 5.48
C GLN A 407 39.06 -7.20 4.01
N PHE A 408 38.35 -6.31 3.32
CA PHE A 408 37.83 -6.56 1.97
C PHE A 408 38.44 -5.66 0.89
N LEU A 409 39.54 -4.98 1.18
CA LEU A 409 40.23 -4.07 0.26
C LEU A 409 40.54 -4.76 -1.06
N THR A 410 41.30 -5.84 -1.01
CA THR A 410 41.82 -6.53 -2.20
C THR A 410 40.72 -7.08 -3.11
N PRO A 411 39.72 -7.83 -2.62
CA PRO A 411 38.63 -8.33 -3.47
C PRO A 411 37.84 -7.20 -4.14
N ILE A 412 37.58 -6.11 -3.42
CA ILE A 412 36.80 -4.97 -3.94
C ILE A 412 37.59 -4.23 -5.02
N THR A 413 38.84 -3.82 -4.74
CA THR A 413 39.64 -3.04 -5.68
C THR A 413 40.02 -3.85 -6.92
N GLN A 414 40.25 -5.16 -6.78
CA GLN A 414 40.52 -6.05 -7.92
C GLN A 414 39.32 -6.17 -8.85
N LEU A 415 38.11 -6.37 -8.31
CA LEU A 415 36.88 -6.43 -9.11
C LEU A 415 36.66 -5.11 -9.85
N ILE A 416 36.75 -3.98 -9.13
CA ILE A 416 36.52 -2.66 -9.70
C ILE A 416 37.56 -2.34 -10.78
N SER A 417 38.85 -2.59 -10.52
CA SER A 417 39.93 -2.35 -11.49
C SER A 417 39.73 -3.20 -12.75
N LYS A 418 39.42 -4.49 -12.58
CA LYS A 418 39.16 -5.41 -13.69
C LYS A 418 37.98 -4.93 -14.52
N PHE A 419 36.83 -4.69 -13.88
CA PHE A 419 35.61 -4.24 -14.54
C PHE A 419 35.83 -2.93 -15.31
N CYS A 420 36.48 -1.95 -14.67
CA CYS A 420 36.73 -0.66 -15.29
C CYS A 420 37.69 -0.78 -16.49
N SER A 421 38.71 -1.63 -16.40
CA SER A 421 39.64 -1.87 -17.52
C SER A 421 38.97 -2.57 -18.71
N GLU A 422 38.12 -3.57 -18.46
CA GLU A 422 37.40 -4.31 -19.51
C GLU A 422 36.35 -3.46 -20.22
N ASN A 423 35.77 -2.49 -19.51
CA ASN A 423 34.71 -1.63 -20.01
C ASN A 423 35.18 -0.20 -20.29
N ASN A 424 36.48 0.08 -20.35
CA ASN A 424 37.04 1.42 -20.60
C ASN A 424 36.43 2.55 -19.74
N ILE A 425 36.19 2.27 -18.44
CA ILE A 425 35.64 3.21 -17.47
C ILE A 425 36.77 3.82 -16.63
N SER A 426 36.68 5.12 -16.32
CA SER A 426 37.62 5.77 -15.42
C SER A 426 37.47 5.26 -13.98
N THR A 427 38.59 4.89 -13.37
CA THR A 427 38.68 4.52 -11.95
C THR A 427 38.96 5.73 -11.07
N ASP A 428 38.81 5.55 -9.75
CA ASP A 428 39.17 6.55 -8.74
C ASP A 428 38.52 7.91 -9.02
N SER A 429 37.32 7.83 -9.60
CA SER A 429 36.57 8.98 -10.02
C SER A 429 36.15 9.73 -8.78
N LYS A 430 36.77 10.90 -8.61
CA LYS A 430 36.28 11.94 -7.70
C LYS A 430 35.00 12.60 -8.22
N GLU A 431 34.37 12.02 -9.25
CA GLU A 431 33.39 12.64 -10.16
C GLU A 431 32.64 13.74 -9.43
N ALA A 432 33.12 14.96 -9.70
CA ALA A 432 32.48 16.18 -9.29
C ALA A 432 31.02 16.05 -9.72
N GLU A 433 30.11 16.35 -8.81
CA GLU A 433 28.77 16.74 -9.23
C GLU A 433 28.96 17.70 -10.42
N ILE A 434 28.23 17.49 -11.51
CA ILE A 434 28.17 18.51 -12.55
C ILE A 434 27.85 19.80 -11.81
N GLU A 435 28.80 20.74 -11.76
CA GLU A 435 28.60 22.01 -11.09
C GLU A 435 27.53 22.72 -11.92
N PHE A 436 26.29 22.59 -11.45
CA PHE A 436 25.19 23.33 -12.00
C PHE A 436 25.48 24.80 -11.71
N PRO A 437 25.22 25.69 -12.67
CA PRO A 437 25.10 27.11 -12.40
C PRO A 437 24.26 27.34 -11.13
N GLU A 438 24.66 28.31 -10.31
CA GLU A 438 24.10 28.53 -8.96
C GLU A 438 22.57 28.72 -8.98
N ASP A 439 22.06 29.33 -10.04
CA ASP A 439 20.63 29.49 -10.32
C ASP A 439 19.92 28.15 -10.56
N LEU A 440 20.51 27.22 -11.31
CA LEU A 440 19.96 25.88 -11.51
C LEU A 440 20.04 25.02 -10.26
N GLU A 441 21.10 25.14 -9.46
CA GLU A 441 21.24 24.38 -8.23
C GLU A 441 20.20 24.82 -7.18
N SER A 442 19.89 26.11 -7.10
CA SER A 442 18.78 26.64 -6.29
C SER A 442 17.42 26.04 -6.71
N LEU A 443 17.13 25.99 -8.02
CA LEU A 443 15.90 25.40 -8.54
C LEU A 443 15.82 23.89 -8.28
N LYS A 444 16.94 23.17 -8.44
CA LYS A 444 17.08 21.74 -8.15
C LYS A 444 16.86 21.45 -6.67
N ASN A 445 17.31 22.32 -5.77
CA ASN A 445 17.08 22.18 -4.34
C ASN A 445 15.61 22.25 -3.93
N GLY A 446 14.76 22.86 -4.74
CA GLY A 446 13.30 22.84 -4.57
C GLY A 446 12.63 21.50 -4.93
N LEU A 447 13.36 20.50 -5.44
CA LEU A 447 12.86 19.16 -5.72
C LEU A 447 13.04 18.23 -4.50
N THR A 448 12.12 17.28 -4.35
CA THR A 448 12.28 16.15 -3.40
C THR A 448 13.46 15.26 -3.81
N LEU A 449 14.02 14.50 -2.87
CA LEU A 449 15.13 13.57 -3.16
C LEU A 449 14.79 12.61 -4.32
N THR A 450 13.57 12.09 -4.34
CA THR A 450 13.09 11.22 -5.43
C THR A 450 13.08 11.95 -6.77
N GLU A 451 12.54 13.17 -6.82
CA GLU A 451 12.51 13.98 -8.04
C GLU A 451 13.92 14.34 -8.53
N LYS A 452 14.84 14.69 -7.61
CA LYS A 452 16.26 14.91 -7.92
C LYS A 452 16.86 13.68 -8.60
N ASN A 453 16.56 12.48 -8.11
CA ASN A 453 17.08 11.24 -8.69
C ASN A 453 16.57 11.01 -10.12
N TYR A 454 15.28 11.21 -10.39
CA TYR A 454 14.74 11.08 -11.75
C TYR A 454 15.25 12.17 -12.70
N TYR A 455 15.33 13.41 -12.22
CA TYR A 455 15.89 14.52 -12.98
C TYR A 455 17.35 14.26 -13.36
N HIS A 456 18.17 13.84 -12.39
CA HIS A 456 19.56 13.46 -12.61
C HIS A 456 19.67 12.29 -13.60
N ALA A 457 18.80 11.28 -13.46
CA ALA A 457 18.77 10.12 -14.34
C ALA A 457 18.45 10.48 -15.80
N HIS A 458 17.69 11.55 -16.03
CA HIS A 458 17.39 12.07 -17.36
C HIS A 458 18.51 13.00 -17.87
N VAL A 459 18.83 14.03 -17.10
CA VAL A 459 19.65 15.17 -17.53
C VAL A 459 21.12 14.84 -17.60
N LEU A 460 21.66 14.11 -16.63
CA LEU A 460 23.09 13.78 -16.63
C LEU A 460 23.42 12.66 -17.61
N TYR A 461 22.45 11.81 -17.91
CA TYR A 461 22.64 10.63 -18.76
C TYR A 461 22.03 10.78 -20.15
N ASN A 462 21.41 11.93 -20.46
CA ASN A 462 20.75 12.21 -21.73
C ASN A 462 19.87 11.05 -22.21
N ARG A 463 18.96 10.59 -21.33
CA ARG A 463 18.11 9.42 -21.57
C ARG A 463 16.73 9.83 -22.09
N SER A 464 16.08 8.93 -22.79
CA SER A 464 14.66 9.03 -23.13
C SER A 464 13.78 8.73 -21.91
N LEU A 465 12.45 8.90 -22.06
CA LEU A 465 11.49 8.47 -21.04
C LEU A 465 11.60 6.97 -20.79
N GLU A 466 11.74 6.18 -21.85
CA GLU A 466 11.78 4.73 -21.83
C GLU A 466 13.06 4.23 -21.15
N GLU A 467 14.21 4.79 -21.51
CA GLU A 467 15.49 4.44 -20.89
C GLU A 467 15.56 4.83 -19.42
N THR A 468 15.06 6.01 -19.07
CA THR A 468 14.98 6.45 -17.67
C THR A 468 14.02 5.55 -16.88
N SER A 469 12.91 5.13 -17.49
CA SER A 469 11.94 4.20 -16.88
C SER A 469 12.57 2.85 -16.56
N LEU A 470 13.33 2.29 -17.51
CA LEU A 470 14.06 1.03 -17.33
C LEU A 470 15.13 1.14 -16.24
N ASN A 471 15.94 2.21 -16.28
CA ASN A 471 17.00 2.44 -15.30
C ASN A 471 16.46 2.58 -13.88
N MET A 472 15.40 3.37 -13.71
CA MET A 472 14.79 3.66 -12.40
C MET A 472 13.83 2.56 -11.93
N LYS A 473 13.64 1.49 -12.72
CA LYS A 473 12.67 0.40 -12.46
C LYS A 473 11.27 0.95 -12.15
N ALA A 474 10.87 1.98 -12.89
CA ALA A 474 9.60 2.70 -12.74
C ALA A 474 8.78 2.61 -14.04
N THR A 475 7.59 3.20 -14.06
CA THR A 475 6.79 3.34 -15.30
C THR A 475 7.13 4.65 -16.01
N SER A 476 6.97 4.72 -17.34
CA SER A 476 7.22 5.96 -18.11
C SER A 476 6.36 7.12 -17.61
N SER A 477 5.14 6.84 -17.11
CA SER A 477 4.28 7.84 -16.48
C SER A 477 4.82 8.37 -15.16
N THR A 478 5.49 7.54 -14.36
CA THR A 478 6.19 7.98 -13.15
C THR A 478 7.35 8.91 -13.49
N VAL A 479 8.17 8.55 -14.48
CA VAL A 479 9.28 9.38 -14.95
C VAL A 479 8.76 10.72 -15.46
N ALA A 480 7.75 10.70 -16.34
CA ALA A 480 7.17 11.91 -16.90
C ALA A 480 6.57 12.83 -15.84
N ASN A 481 6.00 12.29 -14.75
CA ASN A 481 5.55 13.10 -13.61
C ASN A 481 6.70 13.87 -12.96
N HIS A 482 7.82 13.20 -12.67
CA HIS A 482 8.96 13.85 -12.03
C HIS A 482 9.65 14.86 -12.96
N LEU A 483 9.81 14.53 -14.25
CA LEU A 483 10.36 15.47 -15.24
C LEU A 483 9.42 16.67 -15.46
N SER A 484 8.11 16.46 -15.43
CA SER A 484 7.13 17.56 -15.45
C SER A 484 7.33 18.50 -14.26
N THR A 485 7.52 17.97 -13.05
CA THR A 485 7.78 18.78 -11.85
C THR A 485 9.07 19.61 -11.96
N ALA A 486 10.11 19.05 -12.57
CA ALA A 486 11.36 19.76 -12.85
C ALA A 486 11.15 20.86 -13.91
N ALA A 487 10.47 20.54 -15.02
CA ALA A 487 10.17 21.50 -16.10
C ALA A 487 9.33 22.69 -15.62
N LYS A 488 8.35 22.49 -14.73
CA LYS A 488 7.56 23.59 -14.13
C LYS A 488 8.40 24.58 -13.34
N ARG A 489 9.54 24.12 -12.79
CA ARG A 489 10.50 24.97 -12.06
C ARG A 489 11.52 25.62 -13.00
N GLY A 490 11.48 25.33 -14.29
CA GLY A 490 12.44 25.86 -15.26
C GLY A 490 13.76 25.10 -15.34
N LEU A 491 13.87 23.93 -14.70
CA LEU A 491 15.06 23.09 -14.82
C LEU A 491 15.17 22.52 -16.24
N PRO A 492 16.35 22.61 -16.88
CA PRO A 492 16.50 22.19 -18.26
C PRO A 492 16.34 20.67 -18.43
N LEU A 493 15.71 20.25 -19.54
CA LEU A 493 15.59 18.86 -19.94
C LEU A 493 16.19 18.68 -21.33
N HIS A 494 16.70 17.49 -21.66
CA HIS A 494 17.03 17.11 -23.03
C HIS A 494 15.76 16.85 -23.84
N LEU A 495 15.18 17.88 -24.46
CA LEU A 495 13.89 17.79 -25.15
C LEU A 495 13.95 16.87 -26.36
N LYS A 496 15.06 16.89 -27.10
CA LYS A 496 15.29 16.02 -28.26
C LYS A 496 15.14 14.54 -27.90
N THR A 497 15.75 14.11 -26.80
CA THR A 497 15.73 12.71 -26.34
C THR A 497 14.37 12.31 -25.76
N LEU A 498 13.58 13.28 -25.29
CA LEU A 498 12.19 13.08 -24.92
C LEU A 498 11.25 13.02 -26.14
N GLY A 499 11.76 13.25 -27.36
CA GLY A 499 10.94 13.36 -28.57
C GLY A 499 10.04 14.60 -28.58
N ILE A 500 10.45 15.67 -27.88
CA ILE A 500 9.72 16.94 -27.81
C ILE A 500 10.48 17.97 -28.64
N THR A 501 9.85 18.46 -29.71
CA THR A 501 10.42 19.51 -30.58
C THR A 501 9.76 20.86 -30.30
N SER A 502 10.43 21.96 -30.68
CA SER A 502 9.85 23.31 -30.57
C SER A 502 8.56 23.43 -31.37
N GLU A 503 8.50 22.83 -32.56
CA GLU A 503 7.30 22.75 -33.40
C GLU A 503 6.14 22.05 -32.66
N LEU A 504 6.42 20.93 -31.98
CA LEU A 504 5.40 20.21 -31.22
C LEU A 504 4.87 21.05 -30.05
N ILE A 505 5.75 21.78 -29.36
CA ILE A 505 5.34 22.71 -28.27
C ILE A 505 4.43 23.80 -28.82
N GLU A 506 4.74 24.37 -29.98
CA GLU A 506 3.93 25.41 -30.63
C GLU A 506 2.56 24.89 -31.07
N ILE A 507 2.49 23.71 -31.68
CA ILE A 507 1.23 23.07 -32.08
C ILE A 507 0.32 22.88 -30.86
N VAL A 508 0.87 22.32 -29.77
CA VAL A 508 0.12 22.11 -28.51
C VAL A 508 -0.33 23.44 -27.91
N HIS A 509 0.54 24.45 -27.88
CA HIS A 509 0.23 25.76 -27.35
C HIS A 509 -0.89 26.47 -28.12
N ASN A 510 -0.86 26.44 -29.45
CA ASN A 510 -1.92 27.00 -30.28
C ASN A 510 -3.25 26.29 -30.01
N LYS A 511 -3.25 24.97 -29.84
CA LYS A 511 -4.47 24.24 -29.48
C LYS A 511 -5.00 24.57 -28.09
N ILE A 512 -4.13 24.78 -27.11
CA ILE A 512 -4.54 25.26 -25.78
C ILE A 512 -5.19 26.65 -25.90
N LYS A 513 -4.60 27.57 -26.66
CA LYS A 513 -5.13 28.93 -26.87
C LYS A 513 -6.51 28.93 -27.52
N GLU A 514 -6.70 28.08 -28.54
CA GLU A 514 -7.97 27.97 -29.26
C GLU A 514 -9.10 27.32 -28.43
N ASN A 515 -8.77 26.61 -27.33
CA ASN A 515 -9.71 25.77 -26.59
C ASN A 515 -9.79 26.13 -25.11
N GLY A 516 -9.93 27.43 -24.83
CA GLY A 516 -10.26 27.91 -23.48
C GLY A 516 -9.08 27.94 -22.51
N ARG A 517 -7.84 27.73 -22.96
CA ARG A 517 -6.59 27.85 -22.18
C ARG A 517 -6.46 26.93 -20.96
N ASP A 518 -7.36 25.96 -20.79
CA ASP A 518 -7.29 25.00 -19.67
C ASP A 518 -6.08 24.06 -19.83
N ILE A 519 -5.20 24.10 -18.83
CA ILE A 519 -4.04 23.21 -18.72
C ILE A 519 -4.15 22.19 -17.57
N ILE A 520 -5.30 22.12 -16.88
CA ILE A 520 -5.59 21.04 -15.92
C ILE A 520 -5.80 19.73 -16.67
N ARG A 521 -6.63 19.78 -17.71
CA ARG A 521 -7.15 18.59 -18.40
C ARG A 521 -6.33 18.32 -19.66
N LEU A 522 -5.56 17.24 -19.66
CA LEU A 522 -4.78 16.82 -20.83
C LEU A 522 -5.66 16.25 -21.94
N LYS A 523 -6.74 15.54 -21.58
CA LYS A 523 -7.58 14.77 -22.51
C LYS A 523 -8.25 15.62 -23.61
N PRO A 524 -8.88 16.78 -23.31
CA PRO A 524 -9.51 17.60 -24.35
C PRO A 524 -8.51 18.06 -25.41
N ILE A 525 -7.32 18.49 -25.00
CA ILE A 525 -6.27 18.91 -25.94
C ILE A 525 -5.72 17.70 -26.71
N MET A 526 -5.52 16.56 -26.04
CA MET A 526 -5.08 15.32 -26.69
C MET A 526 -6.03 14.87 -27.81
N GLU A 527 -7.35 14.97 -27.60
CA GLU A 527 -8.37 14.59 -28.58
C GLU A 527 -8.41 15.54 -29.81
N LEU A 528 -7.85 16.75 -29.69
CA LEU A 528 -7.76 17.73 -30.77
C LEU A 528 -6.46 17.66 -31.57
N LEU A 529 -5.48 16.90 -31.09
CA LEU A 529 -4.21 16.69 -31.77
C LEU A 529 -4.30 15.48 -32.71
N PRO A 530 -3.56 15.49 -33.84
CA PRO A 530 -3.50 14.33 -34.73
C PRO A 530 -3.09 13.05 -34.00
N GLU A 531 -3.69 11.92 -34.39
CA GLU A 531 -3.36 10.61 -33.82
C GLU A 531 -1.86 10.31 -33.97
N ASN A 532 -1.26 9.77 -32.91
CA ASN A 532 0.17 9.43 -32.81
C ASN A 532 1.16 10.61 -32.87
N LEU A 533 0.71 11.87 -32.88
CA LEU A 533 1.60 13.02 -32.85
C LEU A 533 2.37 13.13 -31.52
N VAL A 534 1.67 12.93 -30.40
CA VAL A 534 2.23 13.01 -29.05
C VAL A 534 1.49 12.04 -28.13
N ASP A 535 2.16 11.47 -27.14
CA ASP A 535 1.53 10.66 -26.10
C ASP A 535 1.23 11.49 -24.84
N TYR A 536 0.39 10.95 -23.95
CA TYR A 536 0.00 11.62 -22.69
C TYR A 536 1.17 11.99 -21.77
N ASN A 537 2.26 11.21 -21.77
CA ASN A 537 3.43 11.50 -20.93
C ASN A 537 4.20 12.70 -21.48
N ARG A 538 4.45 12.74 -22.79
CA ARG A 538 5.09 13.89 -23.46
C ARG A 538 4.23 15.15 -23.41
N LEU A 539 2.92 15.02 -23.65
CA LEU A 539 1.96 16.14 -23.56
C LEU A 539 1.99 16.80 -22.18
N LYS A 540 2.10 16.01 -21.11
CA LYS A 540 2.22 16.51 -19.74
C LYS A 540 3.50 17.33 -19.49
N ILE A 541 4.62 16.90 -20.07
CA ILE A 541 5.88 17.64 -19.99
C ILE A 541 5.75 18.96 -20.76
N ILE A 542 5.15 18.94 -21.96
CA ILE A 542 4.89 20.14 -22.76
C ILE A 542 4.00 21.14 -21.99
N PHE A 543 2.94 20.67 -21.34
CA PHE A 543 2.09 21.52 -20.49
C PHE A 543 2.88 22.17 -19.36
N SER A 544 3.83 21.45 -18.79
CA SER A 544 4.70 21.94 -17.72
C SER A 544 5.68 23.00 -18.22
N ILE A 545 6.21 22.84 -19.44
CA ILE A 545 7.03 23.84 -20.13
C ILE A 545 6.21 25.11 -20.40
N LEU A 546 4.99 24.96 -20.94
CA LEU A 546 4.11 26.09 -21.22
C LEU A 546 3.66 26.82 -19.95
N GLU A 547 3.31 26.09 -18.89
CA GLU A 547 3.00 26.63 -17.56
C GLU A 547 4.18 27.45 -17.02
N TYR A 548 5.41 26.98 -17.22
CA TYR A 548 6.60 27.77 -16.89
C TYR A 548 6.68 29.03 -17.77
N GLN A 549 6.54 28.92 -19.10
CA GLN A 549 6.74 30.03 -20.04
C GLN A 549 5.69 31.15 -19.92
N TYR A 550 4.42 30.81 -19.70
CA TYR A 550 3.29 31.75 -19.72
C TYR A 550 2.70 32.05 -18.34
N GLY A 551 3.04 31.24 -17.33
CA GLY A 551 2.40 31.33 -16.02
C GLY A 551 0.95 30.84 -16.05
N ILE A 552 0.23 31.14 -14.97
CA ILE A 552 -1.18 30.75 -14.78
C ILE A 552 -1.97 31.99 -14.40
N ASP A 553 -3.09 32.23 -15.07
CA ASP A 553 -4.03 33.27 -14.66
C ASP A 553 -4.81 32.76 -13.44
N THR A 554 -4.52 33.30 -12.26
CA THR A 554 -5.31 33.02 -11.05
C THR A 554 -6.35 34.12 -10.86
N SER A 555 -7.57 33.89 -11.33
CA SER A 555 -8.70 34.75 -11.00
C SER A 555 -9.19 34.47 -9.58
N GLU A 556 -8.36 34.65 -8.54
CA GLU A 556 -8.78 34.56 -7.12
C GLU A 556 -7.70 34.98 -6.07
N ASN A 557 -6.76 35.88 -6.38
CA ASN A 557 -5.65 36.19 -5.47
C ASN A 557 -5.52 37.67 -5.06
N GLU A 558 -6.64 38.33 -4.75
CA GLU A 558 -6.63 39.67 -4.09
C GLU A 558 -7.33 39.74 -2.73
N ASN A 559 -7.96 38.66 -2.23
CA ASN A 559 -8.76 38.73 -0.98
C ASN A 559 -8.24 37.91 0.22
N LEU A 560 -6.98 37.42 0.20
CA LEU A 560 -6.41 36.67 1.33
C LEU A 560 -5.23 37.36 2.04
N ASN A 561 -4.87 38.60 1.67
CA ASN A 561 -3.78 39.36 2.32
C ASN A 561 -4.24 40.48 3.27
N LEU A 562 -5.44 40.37 3.85
CA LEU A 562 -5.95 41.33 4.84
C LEU A 562 -6.29 40.74 6.22
N ASN A 563 -6.03 39.45 6.46
CA ASN A 563 -6.33 38.79 7.75
C ASN A 563 -5.14 38.08 8.41
N GLU A 564 -3.90 38.56 8.21
CA GLU A 564 -2.73 38.11 8.99
C GLU A 564 -2.14 39.18 9.94
N ASN A 565 -2.73 40.37 10.04
CA ASN A 565 -2.22 41.44 10.91
C ASN A 565 -3.06 41.75 12.16
N LEU A 566 -3.84 40.78 12.66
CA LEU A 566 -4.51 40.89 13.96
C LEU A 566 -4.55 39.52 14.67
N LYS A 567 -3.40 39.12 15.26
CA LYS A 567 -3.27 38.39 16.55
C LYS A 567 -1.83 37.88 16.73
N LYS A 568 -0.89 38.81 16.88
CA LYS A 568 0.31 38.61 17.71
C LYS A 568 0.03 39.26 19.06
N GLY A 569 0.04 38.47 20.14
CA GLY A 569 0.00 38.99 21.50
C GLY A 569 -0.39 37.92 22.51
N ARG A 570 0.58 37.60 23.41
CA ARG A 570 0.48 36.82 24.67
C ARG A 570 0.33 35.30 24.51
N GLU A 571 1.02 34.43 25.23
CA GLU A 571 1.74 34.52 26.52
C GLU A 571 2.79 33.38 26.60
N GLU A 572 3.86 33.61 27.36
CA GLU A 572 4.88 32.64 27.78
C GLU A 572 4.57 32.06 29.18
N GLU A 573 5.33 31.02 29.57
CA GLU A 573 5.54 30.42 30.92
C GLU A 573 4.44 29.46 31.44
N GLY A 574 4.69 28.29 32.03
CA GLY A 574 5.93 27.59 32.42
C GLY A 574 5.62 26.21 33.06
N GLU A 575 6.69 25.54 33.54
CA GLU A 575 6.78 24.38 34.45
C GLU A 575 6.38 22.99 33.87
N GLY A 576 7.13 21.89 34.02
CA GLY A 576 8.11 21.47 35.03
C GLY A 576 7.55 20.25 35.79
N GLY A 577 8.09 19.04 35.60
CA GLY A 577 7.60 17.86 36.33
C GLY A 577 8.12 16.51 35.85
N ASN A 578 8.95 15.90 36.69
CA ASN A 578 9.76 14.69 36.52
C ASN A 578 9.01 13.34 36.74
N ASP A 579 9.72 12.26 36.33
CA ASP A 579 9.78 10.90 36.90
C ASP A 579 8.54 9.97 36.82
N GLU A 580 8.66 8.76 36.24
CA GLU A 580 9.22 7.57 36.91
C GLU A 580 9.03 6.29 36.05
N GLU A 581 10.08 5.46 35.99
CA GLU A 581 10.09 4.12 35.42
C GLU A 581 9.24 3.13 36.24
N LYS A 582 8.49 2.25 35.58
CA LYS A 582 8.23 0.90 36.11
C LYS A 582 8.32 -0.17 35.02
N LYS A 583 9.27 -1.07 35.22
CA LYS A 583 9.39 -2.39 34.60
C LYS A 583 8.38 -3.33 35.27
N GLU A 584 7.64 -4.09 34.47
CA GLU A 584 7.06 -5.35 34.91
C GLU A 584 7.36 -6.41 33.84
N GLU A 585 8.08 -7.44 34.28
CA GLU A 585 8.25 -8.74 33.63
C GLU A 585 6.96 -9.54 33.84
N GLU A 586 6.50 -10.30 32.85
CA GLU A 586 5.64 -11.45 33.11
C GLU A 586 5.75 -12.52 32.00
N GLU A 587 5.72 -13.77 32.47
CA GLU A 587 6.13 -15.02 31.84
C GLU A 587 5.14 -15.58 30.80
N GLU A 588 5.63 -16.55 30.03
CA GLU A 588 4.95 -17.27 28.96
C GLU A 588 3.79 -18.18 29.45
N ASP A 589 2.76 -18.35 28.61
CA ASP A 589 1.90 -19.54 28.66
C ASP A 589 1.55 -20.05 27.24
N ILE A 590 2.03 -21.26 26.92
CA ILE A 590 1.82 -21.96 25.65
C ILE A 590 0.66 -22.94 25.81
N ILE A 591 -0.46 -22.69 25.14
CA ILE A 591 -1.58 -23.66 25.05
C ILE A 591 -1.95 -23.94 23.59
N SER A 592 -1.84 -25.21 23.21
CA SER A 592 -2.18 -25.78 21.89
C SER A 592 -3.64 -26.26 21.82
N ILE A 593 -4.43 -25.82 20.83
CA ILE A 593 -5.70 -26.48 20.44
C ILE A 593 -5.87 -26.47 18.91
N SER A 594 -6.20 -27.64 18.37
CA SER A 594 -6.43 -27.96 16.96
C SER A 594 -7.88 -27.69 16.51
N SER A 595 -8.04 -27.08 15.32
CA SER A 595 -9.21 -27.30 14.45
C SER A 595 -8.86 -26.89 13.03
N SER A 596 -9.13 -27.79 12.07
CA SER A 596 -8.70 -27.68 10.68
C SER A 596 -9.81 -27.05 9.81
N PRO A 597 -9.68 -25.81 9.30
CA PRO A 597 -10.51 -25.35 8.19
C PRO A 597 -9.90 -25.80 6.85
N LYS A 598 -10.76 -26.00 5.84
CA LYS A 598 -10.39 -26.46 4.49
C LYS A 598 -9.22 -25.62 3.93
N LYS A 599 -8.14 -26.30 3.53
CA LYS A 599 -6.89 -25.70 3.03
C LYS A 599 -7.17 -24.86 1.77
N ARG A 600 -6.79 -23.58 1.82
CA ARG A 600 -6.73 -22.69 0.64
C ARG A 600 -5.57 -23.16 -0.24
N LYS A 601 -5.81 -23.44 -1.53
CA LYS A 601 -4.74 -23.76 -2.48
C LYS A 601 -3.82 -22.54 -2.60
N LEU A 602 -2.51 -22.77 -2.50
CA LEU A 602 -1.51 -21.73 -2.70
C LEU A 602 -1.53 -21.24 -4.17
N PRO A 603 -1.23 -19.97 -4.44
CA PRO A 603 -1.08 -19.47 -5.80
C PRO A 603 -0.03 -20.26 -6.59
N PHE A 604 -0.25 -20.49 -7.88
CA PHE A 604 0.61 -21.31 -8.74
C PHE A 604 2.10 -20.88 -8.74
N TRP A 605 2.38 -19.58 -8.57
CA TRP A 605 3.75 -19.03 -8.53
C TRP A 605 4.49 -19.33 -7.21
N LEU A 606 3.81 -19.77 -6.16
CA LEU A 606 4.45 -20.30 -4.94
C LEU A 606 4.84 -21.78 -5.11
N ASN A 607 4.42 -22.42 -6.21
CA ASN A 607 4.59 -23.84 -6.49
C ASN A 607 5.54 -24.10 -7.67
N SER A 608 6.34 -23.11 -8.07
CA SER A 608 7.25 -23.27 -9.22
C SER A 608 8.45 -24.13 -8.84
N LYS A 609 8.39 -25.44 -9.16
CA LYS A 609 9.59 -26.25 -9.39
C LYS A 609 10.44 -25.53 -10.45
N LYS A 610 11.67 -25.15 -10.10
CA LYS A 610 12.65 -24.67 -11.08
C LYS A 610 12.85 -25.75 -12.15
N ARG A 611 12.66 -25.38 -13.41
CA ARG A 611 13.33 -26.03 -14.54
C ARG A 611 14.81 -25.67 -14.45
N ASN A 612 15.64 -26.63 -14.08
CA ASN A 612 16.95 -26.89 -14.70
C ASN A 612 17.47 -28.23 -14.16
N GLY A 613 18.00 -29.04 -15.08
CA GLY A 613 18.29 -30.45 -14.89
C GLY A 613 19.26 -30.74 -13.75
N GLY A 614 18.90 -31.73 -12.94
CA GLY A 614 19.67 -32.29 -11.86
C GLY A 614 18.73 -33.15 -11.02
N LYS A 615 18.78 -34.47 -11.21
CA LYS A 615 18.09 -35.42 -10.33
C LYS A 615 18.57 -35.17 -8.90
N ILE A 616 17.65 -34.82 -8.01
CA ILE A 616 17.85 -34.92 -6.57
C ILE A 616 16.78 -35.89 -6.08
N ASP A 617 17.24 -36.95 -5.44
CA ASP A 617 16.47 -38.08 -4.98
C ASP A 617 15.33 -37.65 -4.04
N GLU A 618 14.12 -38.15 -4.32
CA GLU A 618 12.95 -38.02 -3.45
C GLU A 618 13.09 -38.98 -2.26
N GLU A 619 13.86 -38.59 -1.25
CA GLU A 619 13.73 -39.17 0.08
C GLU A 619 13.65 -38.06 1.16
N ASN A 620 12.56 -38.14 1.93
CA ASN A 620 12.33 -37.51 3.23
C ASN A 620 12.09 -35.98 3.29
N TYR A 621 10.86 -35.57 2.94
CA TYR A 621 10.16 -34.51 3.69
C TYR A 621 8.84 -35.06 4.25
N VAL A 622 8.93 -35.69 5.42
CA VAL A 622 7.76 -36.04 6.24
C VAL A 622 7.18 -34.75 6.82
N TYR A 623 5.98 -34.40 6.36
CA TYR A 623 5.11 -33.44 7.05
C TYR A 623 4.67 -34.05 8.37
N ASN A 624 5.37 -33.70 9.46
CA ASN A 624 4.99 -34.12 10.79
C ASN A 624 4.08 -33.04 11.43
N THR A 625 2.77 -33.16 11.20
CA THR A 625 1.77 -32.50 12.05
C THR A 625 1.70 -33.30 13.35
N GLY A 626 2.41 -32.83 14.38
CA GLY A 626 2.36 -33.41 15.72
C GLY A 626 0.94 -33.33 16.29
N ALA A 627 0.22 -34.45 16.26
CA ALA A 627 -0.94 -34.74 17.08
C ALA A 627 -0.71 -36.11 17.70
N THR A 628 0.06 -36.18 18.78
CA THR A 628 0.15 -37.37 19.63
C THR A 628 -1.03 -37.37 20.59
N THR A 629 -2.11 -38.06 20.23
CA THR A 629 -3.14 -38.48 21.18
C THR A 629 -2.70 -39.79 21.83
N THR A 630 -2.40 -39.73 23.12
CA THR A 630 -2.16 -40.89 23.97
C THR A 630 -3.49 -41.56 24.27
N THR A 631 -3.74 -42.74 23.70
CA THR A 631 -4.83 -43.61 24.16
C THR A 631 -4.27 -44.98 24.53
N LYS A 632 -4.51 -45.34 25.79
CA LYS A 632 -4.10 -46.59 26.46
C LYS A 632 -4.61 -47.84 25.73
N ARG A 633 -3.71 -48.83 25.67
CA ARG A 633 -3.89 -50.30 25.71
C ARG A 633 -5.16 -50.88 25.08
N LYS A 634 -4.97 -51.71 24.05
CA LYS A 634 -5.53 -53.07 23.99
C LYS A 634 -4.61 -53.99 23.19
N ASN A 635 -4.28 -55.12 23.81
CA ASN A 635 -3.52 -56.25 23.28
C ASN A 635 -4.02 -56.68 21.90
N PHE A 636 -3.14 -56.98 20.95
CA PHE A 636 -3.28 -58.18 20.13
C PHE A 636 -1.92 -58.66 19.58
N LYS A 637 -1.83 -59.98 19.52
CA LYS A 637 -0.70 -60.87 19.28
C LYS A 637 0.01 -60.65 17.94
N GLN A 638 1.33 -60.55 18.00
CA GLN A 638 2.29 -61.49 17.40
C GLN A 638 1.96 -62.09 16.02
N ILE A 639 2.67 -61.63 14.98
CA ILE A 639 3.16 -62.46 13.87
C ILE A 639 4.57 -61.98 13.49
N LYS A 640 5.57 -62.83 13.73
CA LYS A 640 6.88 -62.81 13.07
C LYS A 640 6.68 -63.18 11.60
N ILE A 641 7.51 -62.66 10.68
CA ILE A 641 8.24 -63.43 9.66
C ILE A 641 9.22 -62.52 8.89
N ASN A 642 10.50 -62.83 9.09
CA ASN A 642 11.68 -62.88 8.22
C ASN A 642 11.86 -61.96 6.98
N ASN A 643 13.03 -61.31 7.00
CA ASN A 643 14.11 -61.36 6.01
C ASN A 643 13.74 -61.63 4.54
N SER A 644 14.17 -60.73 3.65
CA SER A 644 15.43 -60.86 2.92
C SER A 644 15.40 -60.12 1.57
N ILE A 645 16.61 -59.80 1.11
CA ILE A 645 17.05 -59.61 -0.29
C ILE A 645 17.16 -58.15 -0.80
N PHE A 646 18.43 -57.75 -0.85
CA PHE A 646 19.07 -56.84 -1.79
C PHE A 646 18.59 -57.02 -3.24
N SER A 647 18.27 -55.90 -3.90
CA SER A 647 18.94 -55.47 -5.14
C SER A 647 18.69 -54.00 -5.42
#